data_AF-A0AAW7ALS1-F1
#
_entry.id   AF-A0AAW7ALS1-F1
#
_cell.length_a   1.000
_cell.length_b   1.000
_cell.length_c   1.000
_cell.angle_alpha   90.00
_cell.angle_beta   90.00
_cell.angle_gamma   90.00
#
_symmetry.space_group_name_H-M   'P 1'
#
loop_
_entity.id
_entity.type
_entity.pdbx_description
1 polymer ?
#
loop_
_entity_poly.entity_id
_entity_poly.type
_entity_poly.pdbx_seq_one_letter_code
_entity_poly.pdbx_strand_id
1 'polypeptide(L)'
;MKLKTDLDLELSQGYRQKNIKNFVTIESFYNQLSDELKNHVNGKHVHKAINIDYNHISTVKDRLDWLLVLIRNIVENNNGDGIIEVSDARVTVDGQKKTTLRERIDYEVEKLSRVASYENGGLMTSEDRLELDSYITINPLLLERDTNRNQDIAPLIQKAIDKVGPNGSTILIPDGNYTWSRTVDLTSNVKIRFGLGARIVKNYKGDLFFGSSYGEQGYDAGITNVHIEGGRFVGDLEKGYDLITTLHHSSNATFRNMVFYESSSTHTFDLLGCENIDFDSCAFIGYRLTNNTNHKEAIQLDHSYRQGGGAKEDISSYDGLPTRKITINKCKFLPIKDDKGKVKYPAPNIVGQHRSIIGNNPSYVKITNNVMRDGVGMAKNNEWLGGWIHFRGINHLEITGNEFNAYNTIGYARAIQLYRTTSNLMMEDITKSSPRITLSVPEPLDNVIIKDNVFKNFKSTTDKSVINVNGARFDGKDYFCRFIQISNNNFEWNAPSNSVTANNVGQTLITAELMRHSSVVDNACRISKTFIEIGDCNSVAINSNNFEQMKHTNIIVSSTKKQGLNRLISINDNRSLNSTTFLWFDRTDAISIANNQVSGLVGIGNTGLSSVIAASEEVYKVMINNNSIDVKDKPYIGIRLTGEKTNAVIQGNIIANTKNDIAFRSTAHVLSVNNWTWD
;
A
#
# COMPACT_ATOMS: atom_id res chain seq x y z
N MET A 1 34.33 -6.63 31.66
CA MET A 1 35.02 -7.65 30.84
C MET A 1 36.14 -6.97 30.09
N LYS A 2 37.23 -7.68 29.77
CA LYS A 2 38.32 -7.15 28.94
C LYS A 2 38.50 -8.04 27.72
N LEU A 3 38.30 -7.49 26.53
CA LEU A 3 38.42 -8.24 25.28
C LEU A 3 39.86 -8.20 24.79
N LYS A 4 40.30 -9.29 24.16
CA LYS A 4 41.62 -9.38 23.55
C LYS A 4 41.62 -8.62 22.22
N THR A 5 42.61 -7.76 22.02
CA THR A 5 42.76 -6.89 20.83
C THR A 5 44.04 -7.20 20.05
N ASP A 6 44.74 -8.26 20.39
CA ASP A 6 45.95 -8.77 19.75
C ASP A 6 45.59 -9.70 18.58
N LEU A 7 45.23 -9.09 17.44
CA LEU A 7 44.98 -9.81 16.19
C LEU A 7 46.28 -10.09 15.42
N ASP A 8 46.36 -11.27 14.80
CA ASP A 8 47.55 -11.77 14.09
C ASP A 8 48.07 -10.81 13.01
N LEU A 9 49.40 -10.69 12.91
CA LEU A 9 50.09 -9.80 11.97
C LEU A 9 49.89 -10.21 10.51
N GLU A 10 49.54 -11.48 10.24
CA GLU A 10 49.21 -11.98 8.90
C GLU A 10 47.93 -11.36 8.32
N LEU A 11 47.07 -10.76 9.16
CA LEU A 11 45.88 -10.04 8.72
C LEU A 11 46.23 -8.64 8.18
N SER A 12 45.49 -8.18 7.17
CA SER A 12 45.70 -6.84 6.61
C SER A 12 45.49 -5.75 7.67
N GLN A 13 46.31 -4.70 7.61
CA GLN A 13 46.31 -3.62 8.62
C GLN A 13 44.93 -2.95 8.77
N GLY A 14 44.22 -2.73 7.66
CA GLY A 14 42.88 -2.15 7.67
C GLY A 14 41.83 -3.07 8.31
N TYR A 15 41.95 -4.39 8.14
CA TYR A 15 41.05 -5.36 8.77
C TYR A 15 41.29 -5.43 10.29
N ARG A 16 42.55 -5.39 10.72
CA ARG A 16 42.91 -5.35 12.14
C ARG A 16 42.39 -4.11 12.85
N GLN A 17 42.61 -2.93 12.27
CA GLN A 17 42.15 -1.66 12.87
C GLN A 17 40.63 -1.61 13.04
N LYS A 18 39.87 -2.07 12.04
CA LYS A 18 38.40 -2.12 12.12
C LYS A 18 37.91 -3.09 13.20
N ASN A 19 38.48 -4.29 13.27
CA ASN A 19 38.08 -5.28 14.28
C ASN A 19 38.48 -4.87 15.70
N ILE A 20 39.69 -4.32 15.89
CA ILE A 20 40.12 -3.80 17.19
C ILE A 20 39.19 -2.66 17.64
N LYS A 21 38.82 -1.74 16.73
CA LYS A 21 37.87 -0.67 17.04
C LYS A 21 36.51 -1.24 17.47
N ASN A 22 35.99 -2.24 16.76
CA ASN A 22 34.74 -2.91 17.12
C ASN A 22 34.81 -3.57 18.50
N PHE A 23 35.89 -4.31 18.80
CA PHE A 23 36.05 -4.95 20.12
C PHE A 23 36.16 -3.94 21.26
N VAL A 24 36.86 -2.82 21.05
CA VAL A 24 36.95 -1.75 22.05
C VAL A 24 35.57 -1.10 22.29
N THR A 25 34.79 -0.86 21.24
CA THR A 25 33.43 -0.31 21.38
C THR A 25 32.51 -1.27 22.13
N ILE A 26 32.55 -2.57 21.80
CA ILE A 26 31.76 -3.61 22.48
C ILE A 26 32.16 -3.71 23.95
N GLU A 27 33.45 -3.69 24.25
CA GLU A 27 33.96 -3.72 25.62
C GLU A 27 33.47 -2.51 26.43
N SER A 28 33.52 -1.31 25.85
CA SER A 28 33.04 -0.08 26.50
C SER A 28 31.55 -0.15 26.82
N PHE A 29 30.74 -0.59 25.86
CA PHE A 29 29.29 -0.71 26.05
C PHE A 29 28.94 -1.76 27.11
N TYR A 30 29.59 -2.94 27.06
CA TYR A 30 29.37 -3.98 28.07
C TYR A 30 29.74 -3.52 29.48
N ASN A 31 30.86 -2.81 29.63
CA ASN A 31 31.30 -2.32 30.93
C ASN A 31 30.34 -1.25 31.47
N GLN A 32 29.87 -0.33 30.64
CA GLN A 32 28.85 0.65 31.02
C GLN A 32 27.56 -0.05 31.49
N LEU A 33 27.04 -1.00 30.71
CA LEU A 33 25.82 -1.74 31.05
C LEU A 33 25.99 -2.52 32.37
N SER A 34 27.17 -3.11 32.59
CA SER A 34 27.50 -3.83 33.82
C SER A 34 27.52 -2.91 35.04
N ASP A 35 28.05 -1.69 34.88
CA ASP A 35 28.12 -0.71 35.96
C ASP A 35 26.75 -0.10 36.25
N GLU A 36 25.94 0.19 35.22
CA GLU A 36 24.54 0.59 35.37
C GLU A 36 23.72 -0.48 36.10
N LEU A 37 23.90 -1.76 35.77
CA LEU A 37 23.23 -2.87 36.43
C LEU A 37 23.68 -3.02 37.90
N LYS A 38 24.98 -2.90 38.18
CA LYS A 38 25.48 -2.91 39.57
C LYS A 38 24.94 -1.75 40.39
N ASN A 39 24.81 -0.58 39.79
CA ASN A 39 24.22 0.60 40.43
C ASN A 39 22.71 0.43 40.66
N HIS A 40 22.00 -0.22 39.73
CA HIS A 40 20.59 -0.57 39.88
C HIS A 40 20.37 -1.58 41.02
N VAL A 41 21.20 -2.64 41.09
CA VAL A 41 21.09 -3.70 42.11
C VAL A 41 21.45 -3.21 43.51
N ASN A 42 22.46 -2.33 43.63
CA ASN A 42 22.94 -1.85 44.94
C ASN A 42 22.36 -0.50 45.37
N GLY A 43 21.49 0.11 44.57
CA GLY A 43 20.91 1.40 44.89
C GLY A 43 19.91 1.29 46.05
N LYS A 44 20.15 2.04 47.13
CA LYS A 44 19.34 2.03 48.38
C LYS A 44 17.83 2.30 48.19
N HIS A 45 17.39 2.74 47.02
CA HIS A 45 16.04 3.25 46.75
C HIS A 45 15.41 2.78 45.44
N VAL A 46 16.01 1.84 44.73
CA VAL A 46 15.58 1.46 43.37
C VAL A 46 14.25 0.67 43.38
N HIS A 47 13.94 0.01 44.50
CA HIS A 47 12.69 -0.75 44.71
C HIS A 47 11.79 -0.15 45.80
N LYS A 48 11.62 1.17 45.83
CA LYS A 48 10.61 1.80 46.70
C LYS A 48 9.20 1.43 46.23
N ALA A 49 8.27 1.24 47.17
CA ALA A 49 6.87 0.88 46.85
C ALA A 49 6.14 1.89 45.93
N ILE A 50 6.60 3.15 45.88
CA ILE A 50 6.09 4.18 44.95
C ILE A 50 6.54 3.96 43.50
N ASN A 51 7.57 3.14 43.27
CA ASN A 51 8.09 2.83 41.94
C ASN A 51 7.61 1.47 41.43
N ILE A 52 6.67 0.81 42.13
CA ILE A 52 6.14 -0.51 41.79
C ILE A 52 4.65 -0.36 41.48
N ASP A 53 4.27 -0.66 40.25
CA ASP A 53 2.87 -0.58 39.81
C ASP A 53 2.00 -1.65 40.49
N TYR A 54 0.79 -1.24 40.85
CA TYR A 54 -0.31 -2.09 41.30
C TYR A 54 -1.51 -1.91 40.36
N ASN A 55 -1.80 -2.93 39.56
CA ASN A 55 -2.89 -2.97 38.56
C ASN A 55 -2.92 -1.79 37.56
N HIS A 56 -1.76 -1.29 37.14
CA HIS A 56 -1.58 -0.26 36.08
C HIS A 56 -2.23 1.11 36.33
N ILE A 57 -2.88 1.31 37.49
CA ILE A 57 -3.65 2.53 37.79
C ILE A 57 -3.15 3.21 39.09
N SER A 58 -2.39 2.49 39.93
CA SER A 58 -1.86 3.02 41.21
C SER A 58 -0.53 2.35 41.55
N THR A 59 0.24 2.91 42.47
CA THR A 59 1.47 2.27 42.96
C THR A 59 1.15 1.36 44.16
N VAL A 60 2.04 0.43 44.48
CA VAL A 60 1.95 -0.40 45.70
C VAL A 60 1.90 0.48 46.95
N LYS A 61 2.58 1.64 46.95
CA LYS A 61 2.51 2.60 48.06
C LYS A 61 1.10 3.16 48.24
N ASP A 62 0.46 3.61 47.15
CA ASP A 62 -0.88 4.19 47.21
C ASP A 62 -1.89 3.16 47.74
N ARG A 63 -1.73 1.89 47.36
CA ARG A 63 -2.57 0.81 47.85
C ARG A 63 -2.37 0.52 49.35
N LEU A 64 -1.14 0.58 49.84
CA LEU A 64 -0.83 0.40 51.25
C LEU A 64 -1.34 1.58 52.09
N ASP A 65 -1.22 2.80 51.58
CA ASP A 65 -1.76 3.98 52.24
C ASP A 65 -3.29 3.93 52.31
N TRP A 66 -3.96 3.48 51.24
CA TRP A 66 -5.40 3.20 51.24
C TRP A 66 -5.81 2.19 52.32
N LEU A 67 -5.12 1.05 52.39
CA LEU A 67 -5.40 0.01 53.39
C LEU A 67 -5.18 0.52 54.82
N LEU A 68 -4.13 1.31 55.04
CA LEU A 68 -3.83 1.90 56.35
C LEU A 68 -4.89 2.89 56.80
N VAL A 69 -5.37 3.75 55.89
CA VAL A 69 -6.44 4.71 56.20
C VAL A 69 -7.78 4.02 56.39
N LEU A 70 -8.07 2.96 55.64
CA LEU A 70 -9.23 2.10 55.84
C LEU A 70 -9.23 1.49 57.25
N ILE A 71 -8.13 0.84 57.63
CA ILE A 71 -7.99 0.19 58.93
C ILE A 71 -8.09 1.21 60.07
N ARG A 72 -7.44 2.38 59.96
CA ARG A 72 -7.54 3.44 60.98
C ARG A 72 -8.97 3.96 61.13
N ASN A 73 -9.69 4.16 60.03
CA ASN A 73 -11.07 4.63 60.09
C ASN A 73 -12.02 3.65 60.78
N ILE A 74 -11.82 2.34 60.55
CA ILE A 74 -12.58 1.27 61.22
C ILE A 74 -12.26 1.24 62.73
N VAL A 75 -11.00 1.44 63.11
CA VAL A 75 -10.56 1.38 64.51
C VAL A 75 -10.98 2.63 65.30
N GLU A 76 -10.90 3.82 64.72
CA GLU A 76 -11.19 5.09 65.42
C GLU A 76 -12.69 5.38 65.58
N ASN A 77 -13.57 4.77 64.77
CA ASN A 77 -15.02 5.07 64.77
C ASN A 77 -15.90 3.89 65.24
N ASN A 78 -15.34 2.93 65.98
CA ASN A 78 -16.10 1.77 66.47
C ASN A 78 -16.91 2.11 67.74
N ASN A 79 -18.18 2.45 67.58
CA ASN A 79 -19.14 2.70 68.68
C ASN A 79 -20.32 1.71 68.71
N GLY A 80 -20.29 0.64 67.90
CA GLY A 80 -21.18 -0.52 68.05
C GLY A 80 -22.63 -0.38 67.56
N ASP A 81 -22.99 0.66 66.81
CA ASP A 81 -24.38 0.97 66.43
C ASP A 81 -24.73 0.75 64.93
N GLY A 82 -23.79 0.23 64.13
CA GLY A 82 -24.07 -0.17 62.74
C GLY A 82 -24.20 1.00 61.73
N ILE A 83 -23.93 2.25 62.14
CA ILE A 83 -23.80 3.40 61.21
C ILE A 83 -22.48 3.33 60.41
N ILE A 84 -21.60 2.38 60.77
CA ILE A 84 -20.22 2.22 60.29
C ILE A 84 -20.14 1.84 58.81
N GLU A 85 -21.04 1.01 58.29
CA GLU A 85 -21.02 0.59 56.86
C GLU A 85 -21.25 1.78 55.90
N VAL A 86 -22.06 2.75 56.34
CA VAL A 86 -22.28 4.01 55.60
C VAL A 86 -21.05 4.91 55.67
N SER A 87 -20.23 4.78 56.72
CA SER A 87 -19.01 5.59 56.89
C SER A 87 -17.82 5.08 56.07
N ASP A 88 -17.67 3.76 55.94
CA ASP A 88 -16.64 3.13 55.11
C ASP A 88 -16.91 3.39 53.63
N ALA A 89 -18.19 3.39 53.23
CA ALA A 89 -18.60 3.77 51.89
C ALA A 89 -18.22 5.23 51.53
N ARG A 90 -17.79 6.07 52.49
CA ARG A 90 -17.30 7.43 52.24
C ARG A 90 -15.80 7.49 51.92
N VAL A 91 -15.07 6.38 52.00
CA VAL A 91 -13.66 6.32 51.58
C VAL A 91 -13.60 6.06 50.08
N THR A 92 -12.84 6.88 49.37
CA THR A 92 -12.63 6.78 47.92
C THR A 92 -11.64 5.67 47.56
N VAL A 93 -11.62 5.24 46.30
CA VAL A 93 -10.64 4.26 45.79
C VAL A 93 -9.16 4.67 45.94
N ASP A 94 -8.85 5.96 46.08
CA ASP A 94 -7.51 6.52 46.35
C ASP A 94 -7.27 6.88 47.83
N GLY A 95 -8.21 6.54 48.72
CA GLY A 95 -7.96 6.46 50.17
C GLY A 95 -8.34 7.72 50.92
N GLN A 96 -9.04 8.65 50.28
CA GLN A 96 -9.55 9.86 50.93
C GLN A 96 -10.92 9.60 51.56
N LYS A 97 -11.11 10.05 52.80
CA LYS A 97 -12.41 10.03 53.48
C LYS A 97 -13.22 11.28 53.10
N LYS A 98 -14.44 11.10 52.58
CA LYS A 98 -15.39 12.20 52.32
C LYS A 98 -16.40 12.37 53.46
N THR A 99 -17.00 13.54 53.56
CA THR A 99 -17.89 13.89 54.68
C THR A 99 -19.21 13.12 54.58
N THR A 100 -19.73 12.95 53.37
CA THR A 100 -20.94 12.17 53.09
C THR A 100 -20.70 11.12 52.02
N LEU A 101 -21.56 10.08 51.99
CA LEU A 101 -21.52 9.08 50.93
C LEU A 101 -21.82 9.71 49.57
N ARG A 102 -22.69 10.73 49.55
CA ARG A 102 -23.04 11.45 48.32
C ARG A 102 -21.81 12.15 47.73
N GLU A 103 -20.99 12.82 48.54
CA GLU A 103 -19.75 13.45 48.08
C GLU A 103 -18.73 12.44 47.56
N ARG A 104 -18.64 11.25 48.17
CA ARG A 104 -17.78 10.16 47.68
C ARG A 104 -18.28 9.63 46.34
N ILE A 105 -19.59 9.38 46.22
CA ILE A 105 -20.20 8.92 44.98
C ILE A 105 -20.07 10.00 43.91
N ASP A 106 -20.30 11.28 44.21
CA ASP A 106 -20.11 12.36 43.25
C ASP A 106 -18.65 12.46 42.82
N TYR A 107 -17.68 12.34 43.74
CA TYR A 107 -16.25 12.29 43.42
C TYR A 107 -15.86 11.10 42.53
N GLU A 108 -16.39 9.91 42.81
CA GLU A 108 -16.07 8.70 42.03
C GLU A 108 -16.84 8.62 40.71
N VAL A 109 -18.10 9.08 40.69
CA VAL A 109 -18.88 9.24 39.47
C VAL A 109 -18.24 10.33 38.62
N GLU A 110 -17.73 11.43 39.18
CA GLU A 110 -16.98 12.44 38.43
C GLU A 110 -15.68 11.86 37.87
N LYS A 111 -14.96 10.99 38.61
CA LYS A 111 -13.77 10.27 38.12
C LYS A 111 -14.12 9.29 36.99
N LEU A 112 -15.22 8.53 37.12
CA LEU A 112 -15.73 7.64 36.07
C LEU A 112 -16.30 8.42 34.87
N SER A 113 -16.90 9.58 35.13
CA SER A 113 -17.40 10.52 34.12
C SER A 113 -16.24 11.17 33.39
N ARG A 114 -15.11 11.43 34.06
CA ARG A 114 -13.86 11.89 33.43
C ARG A 114 -13.29 10.82 32.50
N VAL A 115 -13.30 9.54 32.90
CA VAL A 115 -12.91 8.40 32.04
C VAL A 115 -13.90 8.24 30.85
N ALA A 116 -15.19 8.43 31.07
CA ALA A 116 -16.21 8.37 30.02
C ALA A 116 -16.28 9.65 29.13
N SER A 117 -15.86 10.81 29.64
CA SER A 117 -15.80 12.08 28.90
C SER A 117 -14.49 12.26 28.12
N TYR A 118 -13.54 11.33 28.24
CA TYR A 118 -12.49 11.12 27.24
C TYR A 118 -13.05 10.49 25.93
N GLU A 119 -14.31 10.02 25.91
CA GLU A 119 -15.00 9.58 24.69
C GLU A 119 -16.09 10.54 24.16
N ASN A 120 -16.53 11.55 24.92
CA ASN A 120 -17.43 12.59 24.40
C ASN A 120 -17.22 13.91 25.14
N GLY A 121 -16.83 14.94 24.39
CA GLY A 121 -16.19 16.16 24.92
C GLY A 121 -17.04 17.06 25.82
N GLY A 122 -16.33 17.75 26.73
CA GLY A 122 -16.79 19.00 27.36
C GLY A 122 -16.29 19.26 28.78
N LEU A 123 -15.35 20.23 28.89
CA LEU A 123 -15.04 21.14 30.02
C LEU A 123 -14.25 20.60 31.25
N MET A 124 -12.94 20.91 31.27
CA MET A 124 -12.02 20.76 32.42
C MET A 124 -12.11 21.93 33.42
N THR A 125 -11.86 21.66 34.70
CA THR A 125 -11.69 22.69 35.75
C THR A 125 -10.26 23.24 35.80
N SER A 126 -10.05 24.36 36.50
CA SER A 126 -8.75 25.06 36.63
C SER A 126 -7.67 24.22 37.33
N GLU A 127 -8.07 23.34 38.24
CA GLU A 127 -7.17 22.48 39.02
C GLU A 127 -6.79 21.21 38.23
N ASP A 128 -7.68 20.70 37.38
CA ASP A 128 -7.36 19.65 36.39
C ASP A 128 -6.34 20.12 35.34
N ARG A 129 -6.27 21.45 35.12
CA ARG A 129 -5.31 22.09 34.21
C ARG A 129 -3.89 22.07 34.79
N LEU A 130 -3.73 22.23 36.11
CA LEU A 130 -2.43 22.28 36.80
C LEU A 130 -1.77 20.91 36.96
N GLU A 131 -2.56 19.84 37.09
CA GLU A 131 -2.02 18.47 37.20
C GLU A 131 -1.61 17.91 35.81
N LEU A 132 -2.33 18.28 34.74
CA LEU A 132 -1.97 17.97 33.34
C LEU A 132 -0.70 18.72 32.87
N ASP A 133 -0.48 19.95 33.34
CA ASP A 133 0.69 20.77 33.01
C ASP A 133 2.02 20.18 33.55
N SER A 134 1.95 19.17 34.44
CA SER A 134 3.14 18.49 34.99
C SER A 134 3.65 17.32 34.15
N TYR A 135 2.85 16.81 33.20
CA TYR A 135 3.26 15.83 32.19
C TYR A 135 3.49 16.55 30.86
N ILE A 136 4.73 17.03 30.66
CA ILE A 136 5.30 17.65 29.45
C ILE A 136 4.30 17.75 28.27
N THR A 137 3.41 18.73 28.39
CA THR A 137 2.60 19.26 27.29
C THR A 137 3.22 20.62 27.00
N ILE A 138 3.72 20.85 25.78
CA ILE A 138 3.99 22.22 25.37
C ILE A 138 2.64 22.93 25.25
N ASN A 139 2.38 23.71 26.29
CA ASN A 139 1.46 24.82 26.43
C ASN A 139 0.54 25.11 25.21
N PRO A 140 -0.79 24.86 25.30
CA PRO A 140 -1.76 25.47 24.39
C PRO A 140 -1.71 27.02 24.39
N LEU A 141 -1.03 27.66 25.36
CA LEU A 141 -0.73 29.11 25.42
C LEU A 141 0.60 29.54 24.78
N LEU A 142 1.01 28.95 23.64
CA LEU A 142 1.58 29.79 22.57
C LEU A 142 0.49 30.30 21.61
N LEU A 143 -0.79 30.00 21.89
CA LEU A 143 -1.93 30.39 21.06
C LEU A 143 -3.14 30.98 21.81
N GLU A 144 -3.27 30.77 23.12
CA GLU A 144 -4.48 31.15 23.89
C GLU A 144 -4.61 32.63 24.33
N ARG A 145 -4.03 33.59 23.61
CA ARG A 145 -4.53 34.98 23.70
C ARG A 145 -4.82 35.69 22.38
N ASP A 146 -4.52 35.06 21.24
CA ASP A 146 -4.79 35.65 19.91
C ASP A 146 -4.80 34.60 18.77
N THR A 147 -5.46 33.44 18.91
CA THR A 147 -5.85 32.67 17.70
C THR A 147 -6.96 33.39 16.95
N ASN A 148 -6.56 34.47 16.27
CA ASN A 148 -7.37 35.10 15.25
C ASN A 148 -7.56 34.10 14.10
N ARG A 149 -8.72 34.15 13.44
CA ARG A 149 -8.90 33.49 12.13
C ARG A 149 -7.68 33.85 11.26
N ASN A 150 -7.06 32.85 10.62
CA ASN A 150 -5.92 32.97 9.72
C ASN A 150 -4.52 33.04 10.37
N GLN A 151 -4.37 32.74 11.66
CA GLN A 151 -3.03 32.65 12.26
C GLN A 151 -2.16 31.61 11.55
N ASP A 152 -0.90 31.97 11.30
CA ASP A 152 0.09 31.07 10.74
C ASP A 152 0.68 30.16 11.82
N ILE A 153 0.44 28.87 11.69
CA ILE A 153 0.81 27.88 12.72
C ILE A 153 2.17 27.21 12.47
N ALA A 154 2.72 27.28 11.26
CA ALA A 154 3.98 26.61 10.93
C ALA A 154 5.16 27.11 11.80
N PRO A 155 5.38 28.42 12.01
CA PRO A 155 6.45 28.91 12.89
C PRO A 155 6.26 28.50 14.36
N LEU A 156 5.02 28.35 14.80
CA LEU A 156 4.70 27.98 16.18
C LEU A 156 4.98 26.50 16.44
N ILE A 157 4.64 25.65 15.47
CA ILE A 157 4.98 24.22 15.49
C ILE A 157 6.50 24.06 15.48
N GLN A 158 7.22 24.79 14.61
CA GLN A 158 8.69 24.75 14.61
C GLN A 158 9.26 25.14 15.97
N LYS A 159 8.79 26.24 16.56
CA LYS A 159 9.23 26.66 17.90
C LYS A 159 8.94 25.62 18.98
N ALA A 160 7.83 24.89 18.88
CA ALA A 160 7.51 23.80 19.79
C ALA A 160 8.46 22.61 19.60
N ILE A 161 8.74 22.22 18.35
CA ILE A 161 9.74 21.19 18.01
C ILE A 161 11.12 21.55 18.56
N ASP A 162 11.59 22.77 18.31
CA ASP A 162 12.90 23.25 18.75
C ASP A 162 13.03 23.22 20.28
N LYS A 163 11.91 23.39 21.00
CA LYS A 163 11.88 23.41 22.46
C LYS A 163 11.90 22.01 23.09
N VAL A 164 11.29 21.00 22.46
CA VAL A 164 11.26 19.62 23.00
C VAL A 164 12.57 18.90 22.75
N GLY A 165 13.22 19.21 21.62
CA GLY A 165 14.45 18.55 21.21
C GLY A 165 14.28 17.02 21.09
N PRO A 166 15.36 16.24 21.26
CA PRO A 166 15.38 14.80 20.97
C PRO A 166 14.51 13.96 21.91
N ASN A 167 14.12 14.51 23.06
CA ASN A 167 13.24 13.84 24.04
C ASN A 167 11.81 13.69 23.51
N GLY A 168 11.42 14.49 22.50
CA GLY A 168 10.11 14.42 21.90
C GLY A 168 8.99 14.99 22.78
N SER A 169 7.82 15.20 22.17
CA SER A 169 6.59 15.58 22.88
C SER A 169 5.39 15.39 21.96
N THR A 170 4.20 15.46 22.55
CA THR A 170 2.99 15.74 21.80
C THR A 170 2.79 17.25 21.65
N ILE A 171 2.51 17.70 20.43
CA ILE A 171 2.12 19.05 20.05
C ILE A 171 0.65 18.99 19.62
N LEU A 172 -0.19 19.77 20.28
CA LEU A 172 -1.64 19.80 20.04
C LEU A 172 -2.03 21.10 19.35
N ILE A 173 -2.74 20.99 18.24
CA ILE A 173 -3.33 22.10 17.50
C ILE A 173 -4.85 21.93 17.55
N PRO A 174 -5.61 22.83 18.18
CA PRO A 174 -7.06 22.70 18.28
C PRO A 174 -7.77 22.90 16.94
N ASP A 175 -9.08 22.70 16.92
CA ASP A 175 -9.92 23.05 15.78
C ASP A 175 -9.86 24.57 15.51
N GLY A 176 -9.80 24.95 14.23
CA GLY A 176 -9.68 26.35 13.84
C GLY A 176 -9.35 26.54 12.37
N ASN A 177 -9.28 27.80 11.93
CA ASN A 177 -8.85 28.17 10.57
C ASN A 177 -7.48 28.83 10.64
N TYR A 178 -6.49 28.18 10.04
CA TYR A 178 -5.08 28.53 10.12
C TYR A 178 -4.48 28.75 8.74
N THR A 179 -3.36 29.45 8.70
CA THR A 179 -2.47 29.52 7.54
C THR A 179 -1.17 28.75 7.81
N TRP A 180 -0.43 28.45 6.75
CA TRP A 180 0.85 27.75 6.83
C TRP A 180 1.83 28.36 5.84
N SER A 181 2.87 29.03 6.35
CA SER A 181 3.75 29.88 5.53
C SER A 181 5.20 29.42 5.33
N ARG A 182 5.62 28.34 6.02
CA ARG A 182 6.99 27.82 5.92
C ARG A 182 7.06 26.31 6.13
N THR A 183 8.15 25.71 5.68
CA THR A 183 8.47 24.32 6.02
C THR A 183 8.69 24.17 7.52
N VAL A 184 8.16 23.08 8.08
CA VAL A 184 8.43 22.60 9.42
C VAL A 184 9.45 21.46 9.32
N ASP A 185 10.63 21.67 9.88
CA ASP A 185 11.69 20.68 9.98
C ASP A 185 11.38 19.77 11.18
N LEU A 186 11.13 18.49 10.90
CA LEU A 186 10.78 17.50 11.89
C LEU A 186 12.00 17.08 12.70
N THR A 187 11.75 16.60 13.92
CA THR A 187 12.73 15.87 14.73
C THR A 187 12.12 14.57 15.24
N SER A 188 12.96 13.66 15.70
CA SER A 188 12.54 12.36 16.21
C SER A 188 11.65 12.47 17.46
N ASN A 189 10.84 11.44 17.71
CA ASN A 189 9.98 11.30 18.90
C ASN A 189 8.88 12.38 19.04
N VAL A 190 8.46 13.00 17.94
CA VAL A 190 7.40 14.01 17.97
C VAL A 190 6.06 13.44 17.53
N LYS A 191 5.00 13.78 18.28
CA LYS A 191 3.61 13.60 17.86
C LYS A 191 2.95 14.95 17.62
N ILE A 192 2.42 15.20 16.42
CA ILE A 192 1.69 16.42 16.08
C ILE A 192 0.22 16.04 15.83
N ARG A 193 -0.70 16.58 16.63
CA ARG A 193 -2.14 16.31 16.48
C ARG A 193 -2.89 17.59 16.19
N PHE A 194 -3.51 17.62 15.02
CA PHE A 194 -4.48 18.63 14.63
C PHE A 194 -5.88 18.16 15.00
N GLY A 195 -6.71 19.08 15.47
CA GLY A 195 -8.14 18.85 15.59
C GLY A 195 -8.74 18.44 14.23
N LEU A 196 -9.75 17.57 14.25
CA LEU A 196 -10.37 17.06 13.02
C LEU A 196 -11.09 18.16 12.23
N GLY A 197 -11.54 19.22 12.91
CA GLY A 197 -12.12 20.43 12.33
C GLY A 197 -11.08 21.49 11.95
N ALA A 198 -9.79 21.27 12.23
CA ALA A 198 -8.74 22.21 11.83
C ALA A 198 -8.62 22.29 10.31
N ARG A 199 -8.70 23.52 9.77
CA ARG A 199 -8.48 23.84 8.36
C ARG A 199 -7.22 24.69 8.23
N ILE A 200 -6.24 24.18 7.50
CA ILE A 200 -4.92 24.77 7.34
C ILE A 200 -4.74 25.14 5.85
N VAL A 201 -4.62 26.43 5.55
CA VAL A 201 -4.42 26.91 4.17
C VAL A 201 -2.96 27.25 3.93
N LYS A 202 -2.31 26.54 3.01
CA LYS A 202 -0.93 26.80 2.61
C LYS A 202 -0.84 28.02 1.71
N ASN A 203 0.09 28.94 2.01
CA ASN A 203 0.25 30.20 1.27
C ASN A 203 1.68 30.47 0.77
N TYR A 204 2.52 29.44 0.67
CA TYR A 204 3.90 29.52 0.21
C TYR A 204 4.30 28.30 -0.66
N LYS A 205 5.43 28.44 -1.36
CA LYS A 205 6.08 27.37 -2.14
C LYS A 205 7.15 26.70 -1.29
N GLY A 206 7.08 25.38 -1.14
CA GLY A 206 7.93 24.57 -0.26
C GLY A 206 7.15 23.39 0.34
N ASP A 207 7.82 22.56 1.12
CA ASP A 207 7.22 21.37 1.77
C ASP A 207 6.49 21.77 3.05
N LEU A 208 5.36 21.16 3.38
CA LEU A 208 4.75 21.24 4.72
C LEU A 208 5.74 20.79 5.79
N PHE A 209 6.23 19.57 5.65
CA PHE A 209 7.14 18.92 6.58
C PHE A 209 8.39 18.41 5.85
N PHE A 210 9.54 18.55 6.50
CA PHE A 210 10.81 17.99 6.03
C PHE A 210 11.44 17.13 7.12
N GLY A 211 11.73 15.87 6.80
CA GLY A 211 12.49 14.94 7.64
C GLY A 211 13.88 14.76 7.06
N SER A 212 14.87 15.40 7.69
CA SER A 212 16.28 15.34 7.29
C SER A 212 16.92 14.01 7.66
N SER A 213 17.89 13.57 6.85
CA SER A 213 18.86 12.50 7.15
C SER A 213 20.03 12.97 8.03
N TYR A 214 20.08 14.27 8.35
CA TYR A 214 21.17 14.93 9.07
C TYR A 214 22.56 14.74 8.42
N GLY A 215 22.61 14.49 7.11
CA GLY A 215 23.86 14.26 6.37
C GLY A 215 24.39 12.83 6.45
N GLU A 216 23.66 11.93 7.11
CA GLU A 216 24.05 10.55 7.38
C GLU A 216 23.33 9.55 6.44
N GLN A 217 23.82 8.31 6.38
CA GLN A 217 23.30 7.23 5.53
C GLN A 217 22.59 6.15 6.37
N GLY A 218 21.70 5.38 5.74
CA GLY A 218 21.00 4.25 6.38
C GLY A 218 19.59 4.57 6.89
N TYR A 219 18.76 3.55 7.08
CA TYR A 219 17.33 3.71 7.39
C TYR A 219 17.01 4.42 8.71
N ASP A 220 17.95 4.49 9.65
CA ASP A 220 17.77 5.15 10.96
C ASP A 220 18.64 6.41 11.09
N ALA A 221 19.23 6.91 9.99
CA ALA A 221 20.02 8.13 10.01
C ALA A 221 19.15 9.40 10.11
N GLY A 222 17.94 9.36 9.54
CA GLY A 222 17.00 10.48 9.60
C GLY A 222 16.09 10.46 10.82
N ILE A 223 14.99 11.21 10.73
CA ILE A 223 14.01 11.25 11.83
C ILE A 223 13.38 9.89 12.10
N THR A 224 13.14 9.58 13.37
CA THR A 224 12.46 8.35 13.77
C THR A 224 11.33 8.60 14.75
N ASN A 225 10.32 7.72 14.76
CA ASN A 225 9.20 7.76 15.69
C ASN A 225 8.41 9.09 15.62
N VAL A 226 7.86 9.39 14.45
CA VAL A 226 7.08 10.61 14.20
C VAL A 226 5.63 10.28 13.87
N HIS A 227 4.69 10.92 14.57
CA HIS A 227 3.26 10.66 14.41
C HIS A 227 2.52 11.96 14.11
N ILE A 228 1.91 12.07 12.93
CA ILE A 228 1.14 13.26 12.55
C ILE A 228 -0.31 12.86 12.29
N GLU A 229 -1.23 13.49 13.00
CA GLU A 229 -2.63 13.09 13.03
C GLU A 229 -3.58 14.26 12.81
N GLY A 230 -4.64 14.05 12.04
CA GLY A 230 -5.75 14.98 11.90
C GLY A 230 -5.49 16.18 10.98
N GLY A 231 -6.48 17.07 10.93
CA GLY A 231 -6.41 18.30 10.17
C GLY A 231 -6.72 18.17 8.67
N ARG A 232 -7.19 19.28 8.10
CA ARG A 232 -7.42 19.46 6.66
C ARG A 232 -6.47 20.50 6.11
N PHE A 233 -5.47 20.04 5.37
CA PHE A 233 -4.51 20.85 4.64
C PHE A 233 -5.07 21.19 3.26
N VAL A 234 -4.96 22.45 2.88
CA VAL A 234 -5.54 23.02 1.67
C VAL A 234 -4.44 23.70 0.89
N GLY A 235 -4.11 23.13 -0.27
CA GLY A 235 -3.21 23.71 -1.25
C GLY A 235 -3.92 24.74 -2.13
N ASP A 236 -3.19 25.21 -3.13
CA ASP A 236 -3.71 26.03 -4.23
C ASP A 236 -2.98 25.56 -5.49
N LEU A 237 -3.63 24.69 -6.25
CA LEU A 237 -3.01 24.04 -7.42
C LEU A 237 -2.68 25.07 -8.51
N GLU A 238 -3.46 26.14 -8.64
CA GLU A 238 -3.22 27.17 -9.64
C GLU A 238 -1.98 28.01 -9.31
N LYS A 239 -1.76 28.34 -8.04
CA LYS A 239 -0.55 29.05 -7.57
C LYS A 239 0.67 28.15 -7.36
N GLY A 240 0.48 26.83 -7.43
CA GLY A 240 1.53 25.84 -7.17
C GLY A 240 1.90 25.72 -5.69
N TYR A 241 0.93 25.91 -4.79
CA TYR A 241 1.10 25.68 -3.35
C TYR A 241 0.78 24.22 -3.03
N ASP A 242 1.64 23.33 -3.52
CA ASP A 242 1.54 21.88 -3.34
C ASP A 242 1.76 21.47 -1.88
N LEU A 243 1.05 20.44 -1.41
CA LEU A 243 1.11 19.93 -0.02
C LEU A 243 2.20 18.85 0.14
N ILE A 244 3.43 19.17 -0.22
CA ILE A 244 4.56 18.22 -0.23
C ILE A 244 5.05 17.95 1.18
N THR A 245 5.41 16.71 1.50
CA THR A 245 6.19 16.29 2.66
C THR A 245 7.34 15.44 2.15
N THR A 246 8.58 15.80 2.47
CA THR A 246 9.76 15.02 2.05
C THR A 246 10.41 14.41 3.28
N LEU A 247 10.67 13.11 3.22
CA LEU A 247 11.36 12.35 4.27
C LEU A 247 12.58 11.67 3.65
N HIS A 248 13.75 11.82 4.26
CA HIS A 248 14.98 11.15 3.84
C HIS A 248 15.52 10.33 5.00
N HIS A 249 15.76 9.04 4.77
CA HIS A 249 16.27 8.10 5.78
C HIS A 249 15.44 8.07 7.07
N SER A 250 14.15 8.37 6.96
CA SER A 250 13.25 8.40 8.09
C SER A 250 12.70 7.01 8.38
N SER A 251 12.49 6.70 9.65
CA SER A 251 11.92 5.43 10.08
C SER A 251 10.76 5.57 11.07
N ASN A 252 9.86 4.59 11.10
CA ASN A 252 8.79 4.49 12.10
C ASN A 252 7.91 5.75 12.16
N ALA A 253 7.36 6.18 11.02
CA ALA A 253 6.49 7.34 10.97
C ALA A 253 5.05 6.97 10.62
N THR A 254 4.08 7.66 11.22
CA THR A 254 2.66 7.44 10.97
C THR A 254 1.94 8.74 10.64
N PHE A 255 1.18 8.73 9.55
CA PHE A 255 0.28 9.79 9.12
C PHE A 255 -1.15 9.28 9.17
N ARG A 256 -1.99 9.86 10.04
CA ARG A 256 -3.33 9.32 10.31
C ARG A 256 -4.42 10.37 10.23
N ASN A 257 -5.57 10.04 9.64
CA ASN A 257 -6.76 10.90 9.60
C ASN A 257 -6.49 12.30 9.01
N MET A 258 -5.54 12.43 8.09
CA MET A 258 -5.20 13.71 7.47
C MET A 258 -5.93 13.88 6.15
N VAL A 259 -6.32 15.12 5.82
CA VAL A 259 -6.93 15.46 4.53
C VAL A 259 -6.04 16.44 3.78
N PHE A 260 -5.57 16.04 2.60
CA PHE A 260 -4.81 16.86 1.65
C PHE A 260 -5.71 17.25 0.48
N TYR A 261 -6.31 18.43 0.54
CA TYR A 261 -7.18 18.96 -0.50
C TYR A 261 -6.43 19.90 -1.43
N GLU A 262 -6.66 19.76 -2.74
CA GLU A 262 -5.80 20.37 -3.76
C GLU A 262 -4.35 19.92 -3.54
N SER A 263 -4.19 18.59 -3.52
CA SER A 263 -3.03 17.91 -2.95
C SER A 263 -1.68 18.36 -3.52
N SER A 264 -1.45 18.18 -4.82
CA SER A 264 -0.18 18.49 -5.45
C SER A 264 -0.26 18.53 -6.98
N SER A 265 0.67 19.22 -7.62
CA SER A 265 1.06 19.06 -9.04
C SER A 265 2.28 18.12 -9.21
N THR A 266 2.77 17.60 -8.08
CA THR A 266 3.91 16.70 -7.94
C THR A 266 3.57 15.64 -6.87
N HIS A 267 4.48 15.31 -5.96
CA HIS A 267 4.24 14.36 -4.88
C HIS A 267 3.54 15.06 -3.69
N THR A 268 2.74 14.33 -2.91
CA THR A 268 2.30 14.76 -1.58
C THR A 268 3.28 14.26 -0.53
N PHE A 269 3.79 13.05 -0.69
CA PHE A 269 4.87 12.45 0.08
C PHE A 269 5.96 11.98 -0.86
N ASP A 270 7.18 12.41 -0.59
CA ASP A 270 8.40 12.02 -1.28
C ASP A 270 9.31 11.31 -0.27
N LEU A 271 9.38 9.98 -0.37
CA LEU A 271 10.08 9.12 0.60
C LEU A 271 11.38 8.62 -0.02
N LEU A 272 12.50 9.04 0.57
CA LEU A 272 13.85 8.79 0.05
C LEU A 272 14.58 7.83 0.99
N GLY A 273 14.66 6.55 0.62
CA GLY A 273 15.31 5.52 1.45
C GLY A 273 14.73 5.40 2.85
N CYS A 274 13.40 5.48 2.98
CA CYS A 274 12.68 5.39 4.26
C CYS A 274 12.27 3.95 4.61
N GLU A 275 12.00 3.69 5.89
CA GLU A 275 11.52 2.38 6.36
C GLU A 275 10.38 2.50 7.37
N ASN A 276 9.37 1.63 7.26
CA ASN A 276 8.29 1.53 8.24
C ASN A 276 7.48 2.83 8.35
N ILE A 277 6.83 3.20 7.24
CA ILE A 277 5.98 4.40 7.15
C ILE A 277 4.54 3.98 6.90
N ASP A 278 3.64 4.44 7.77
CA ASP A 278 2.23 4.09 7.75
C ASP A 278 1.35 5.30 7.41
N PHE A 279 0.46 5.12 6.44
CA PHE A 279 -0.61 6.04 6.10
C PHE A 279 -1.94 5.36 6.42
N ASP A 280 -2.68 5.88 7.40
CA ASP A 280 -3.95 5.29 7.82
C ASP A 280 -5.09 6.30 7.77
N SER A 281 -6.16 5.95 7.04
CA SER A 281 -7.40 6.73 7.00
C SER A 281 -7.20 8.18 6.49
N CYS A 282 -6.21 8.41 5.64
CA CYS A 282 -5.92 9.72 5.02
C CYS A 282 -6.70 9.93 3.72
N ALA A 283 -6.85 11.18 3.29
CA ALA A 283 -7.47 11.54 2.02
C ALA A 283 -6.58 12.45 1.17
N PHE A 284 -6.34 12.05 -0.08
CA PHE A 284 -5.58 12.79 -1.09
C PHE A 284 -6.54 13.22 -2.20
N ILE A 285 -6.79 14.52 -2.33
CA ILE A 285 -7.90 15.03 -3.13
C ILE A 285 -7.40 16.07 -4.14
N GLY A 286 -7.55 15.74 -5.42
CA GLY A 286 -7.23 16.61 -6.55
C GLY A 286 -5.74 16.71 -6.86
N TYR A 287 -5.40 16.50 -8.12
CA TYR A 287 -4.04 16.55 -8.67
C TYR A 287 -4.00 17.41 -9.92
N ARG A 288 -3.05 18.35 -10.03
CA ARG A 288 -2.91 19.19 -11.22
C ARG A 288 -2.02 18.50 -12.25
N LEU A 289 -2.64 18.02 -13.32
CA LEU A 289 -1.92 17.54 -14.49
C LEU A 289 -1.23 18.71 -15.21
N THR A 290 0.09 18.60 -15.33
CA THR A 290 0.91 19.40 -16.24
C THR A 290 1.61 18.47 -17.25
N ASN A 291 2.28 19.04 -18.26
CA ASN A 291 2.93 18.26 -19.32
C ASN A 291 3.85 17.17 -18.74
N ASN A 292 3.60 15.91 -19.14
CA ASN A 292 4.35 14.72 -18.72
C ASN A 292 4.30 14.37 -17.23
N THR A 293 3.33 14.83 -16.45
CA THR A 293 3.25 14.54 -15.00
C THR A 293 2.25 13.44 -14.64
N ASN A 294 1.70 12.72 -15.62
CA ASN A 294 0.70 11.67 -15.39
C ASN A 294 1.20 10.48 -14.54
N HIS A 295 2.52 10.37 -14.38
CA HIS A 295 3.18 9.29 -13.66
C HIS A 295 3.48 9.61 -12.21
N LYS A 296 3.25 10.84 -11.76
CA LYS A 296 3.61 11.20 -10.38
C LYS A 296 2.60 10.65 -9.39
N GLU A 297 3.13 10.25 -8.25
CA GLU A 297 2.46 9.54 -7.17
C GLU A 297 2.16 10.49 -6.02
N ALA A 298 1.01 10.35 -5.37
CA ALA A 298 0.72 11.02 -4.11
C ALA A 298 1.77 10.62 -3.07
N ILE A 299 2.10 9.33 -3.00
CA ILE A 299 3.14 8.77 -2.14
C ILE A 299 4.20 8.13 -3.02
N GLN A 300 5.32 8.81 -3.22
CA GLN A 300 6.43 8.27 -3.98
C GLN A 300 7.34 7.44 -3.07
N LEU A 301 7.66 6.22 -3.51
CA LEU A 301 8.64 5.35 -2.85
C LEU A 301 9.95 5.42 -3.64
N ASP A 302 10.76 6.42 -3.35
CA ASP A 302 12.01 6.64 -4.06
C ASP A 302 13.21 6.10 -3.28
N HIS A 303 14.36 6.13 -3.94
CA HIS A 303 15.64 5.78 -3.35
C HIS A 303 16.31 7.00 -2.73
N SER A 304 17.25 6.75 -1.81
CA SER A 304 18.19 7.77 -1.33
C SER A 304 19.18 8.15 -2.44
N TYR A 305 18.78 9.02 -3.37
CA TYR A 305 19.69 9.56 -4.40
C TYR A 305 19.44 11.05 -4.68
N ARG A 306 20.50 11.75 -5.09
CA ARG A 306 20.57 13.22 -5.07
C ARG A 306 19.54 13.89 -5.97
N GLN A 307 19.33 13.38 -7.18
CA GLN A 307 18.37 13.99 -8.09
C GLN A 307 16.92 13.73 -7.65
N GLY A 308 16.63 12.57 -7.04
CA GLY A 308 15.30 12.23 -6.51
C GLY A 308 14.94 13.14 -5.36
N GLY A 309 15.86 13.28 -4.39
CA GLY A 309 15.68 14.18 -3.25
C GLY A 309 15.84 15.67 -3.55
N GLY A 310 15.86 16.07 -4.82
CA GLY A 310 15.94 17.48 -5.23
C GLY A 310 17.21 18.22 -4.77
N ALA A 311 18.28 17.49 -4.44
CA ALA A 311 19.50 18.01 -3.82
C ALA A 311 19.24 18.86 -2.54
N LYS A 312 18.24 18.47 -1.76
CA LYS A 312 17.87 19.15 -0.50
C LYS A 312 18.86 18.94 0.64
N GLU A 313 19.69 17.89 0.58
CA GLU A 313 20.59 17.48 1.67
C GLU A 313 22.06 17.37 1.24
N ASP A 314 22.93 17.12 2.23
CA ASP A 314 24.35 16.87 1.99
C ASP A 314 24.53 15.70 1.03
N ILE A 315 25.50 15.82 0.13
CA ILE A 315 25.82 14.78 -0.85
C ILE A 315 26.21 13.45 -0.19
N SER A 316 26.76 13.49 1.03
CA SER A 316 27.13 12.29 1.79
C SER A 316 25.95 11.46 2.26
N SER A 317 24.75 12.05 2.39
CA SER A 317 23.55 11.35 2.86
C SER A 317 22.97 10.36 1.84
N TYR A 318 23.36 10.44 0.57
CA TYR A 318 22.78 9.61 -0.49
C TYR A 318 23.52 8.27 -0.63
N ASP A 319 22.81 7.17 -0.39
CA ASP A 319 23.37 5.81 -0.38
C ASP A 319 22.65 4.80 -1.30
N GLY A 320 21.62 5.24 -2.03
CA GLY A 320 20.85 4.44 -2.97
C GLY A 320 19.85 3.48 -2.33
N LEU A 321 19.67 3.53 -1.00
CA LEU A 321 18.72 2.64 -0.32
C LEU A 321 17.29 2.85 -0.84
N PRO A 322 16.54 1.77 -1.10
CA PRO A 322 15.15 1.86 -1.52
C PRO A 322 14.22 2.12 -0.33
N THR A 323 13.12 2.82 -0.55
CA THR A 323 12.05 2.91 0.46
C THR A 323 11.30 1.57 0.61
N ARG A 324 11.09 1.10 1.85
CA ARG A 324 10.50 -0.23 2.14
C ARG A 324 9.60 -0.24 3.39
N LYS A 325 8.84 -1.32 3.58
CA LYS A 325 7.89 -1.49 4.70
C LYS A 325 6.91 -0.32 4.78
N ILE A 326 6.07 -0.20 3.75
CA ILE A 326 5.13 0.91 3.65
C ILE A 326 3.71 0.36 3.72
N THR A 327 2.89 0.92 4.58
CA THR A 327 1.46 0.59 4.66
C THR A 327 0.63 1.78 4.25
N ILE A 328 -0.27 1.58 3.29
CA ILE A 328 -1.30 2.55 2.90
C ILE A 328 -2.63 1.88 3.11
N ASN A 329 -3.33 2.25 4.19
CA ASN A 329 -4.52 1.57 4.65
C ASN A 329 -5.71 2.53 4.82
N LYS A 330 -6.89 2.13 4.35
CA LYS A 330 -8.15 2.87 4.51
C LYS A 330 -8.10 4.31 3.97
N CYS A 331 -7.16 4.61 3.08
CA CYS A 331 -6.99 5.93 2.49
C CYS A 331 -7.95 6.14 1.30
N LYS A 332 -8.20 7.40 1.00
CA LYS A 332 -9.06 7.84 -0.11
C LYS A 332 -8.27 8.70 -1.09
N PHE A 333 -8.37 8.37 -2.36
CA PHE A 333 -7.75 9.11 -3.46
C PHE A 333 -8.87 9.57 -4.39
N LEU A 334 -9.16 10.87 -4.39
CA LEU A 334 -10.40 11.43 -4.95
C LEU A 334 -10.14 12.59 -5.91
N PRO A 335 -10.97 12.76 -6.95
CA PRO A 335 -10.89 13.91 -7.83
C PRO A 335 -11.54 15.14 -7.17
N ILE A 336 -11.26 16.32 -7.72
CA ILE A 336 -12.08 17.51 -7.57
C ILE A 336 -12.93 17.64 -8.84
N LYS A 337 -14.25 17.78 -8.66
CA LYS A 337 -15.21 17.96 -9.75
C LYS A 337 -15.66 19.41 -9.83
N ASP A 338 -16.02 19.86 -11.02
CA ASP A 338 -16.70 21.14 -11.22
C ASP A 338 -18.20 21.04 -10.88
N ASP A 339 -18.90 22.17 -10.93
CA ASP A 339 -20.33 22.28 -10.59
C ASP A 339 -21.25 21.43 -11.49
N LYS A 340 -20.74 20.93 -12.62
CA LYS A 340 -21.45 20.04 -13.56
C LYS A 340 -21.09 18.57 -13.34
N GLY A 341 -20.29 18.25 -12.33
CA GLY A 341 -19.86 16.90 -12.00
C GLY A 341 -18.72 16.37 -12.88
N LYS A 342 -18.12 17.20 -13.75
CA LYS A 342 -16.97 16.81 -14.56
C LYS A 342 -15.70 16.92 -13.73
N VAL A 343 -14.75 16.00 -13.94
CA VAL A 343 -13.43 16.04 -13.28
C VAL A 343 -12.70 17.34 -13.67
N LYS A 344 -12.43 18.20 -12.70
CA LYS A 344 -11.58 19.40 -12.82
C LYS A 344 -10.12 19.05 -12.56
N TYR A 345 -9.86 18.39 -11.43
CA TYR A 345 -8.57 17.80 -11.09
C TYR A 345 -8.77 16.31 -10.79
N PRO A 346 -8.09 15.38 -11.49
CA PRO A 346 -8.20 13.95 -11.19
C PRO A 346 -7.69 13.63 -9.78
N ALA A 347 -7.99 12.43 -9.28
CA ALA A 347 -7.27 11.92 -8.12
C ALA A 347 -5.79 11.65 -8.48
N PRO A 348 -4.82 11.94 -7.60
CA PRO A 348 -3.42 11.57 -7.83
C PRO A 348 -3.26 10.04 -7.91
N ASN A 349 -2.20 9.55 -8.57
CA ASN A 349 -1.82 8.15 -8.43
C ASN A 349 -1.56 7.84 -6.94
N ILE A 350 -1.89 6.65 -6.47
CA ILE A 350 -1.76 6.25 -5.07
C ILE A 350 -0.29 6.25 -4.65
N VAL A 351 0.48 5.35 -5.28
CA VAL A 351 1.84 5.03 -4.85
C VAL A 351 2.63 4.39 -5.99
N GLY A 352 3.94 4.58 -5.96
CA GLY A 352 4.82 4.00 -6.96
C GLY A 352 6.24 4.55 -6.93
N GLN A 353 6.98 4.18 -7.96
CA GLN A 353 8.27 4.76 -8.28
C GLN A 353 8.41 4.93 -9.80
N HIS A 354 9.10 5.98 -10.22
CA HIS A 354 9.44 6.22 -11.61
C HIS A 354 10.95 6.20 -11.88
N ARG A 355 11.75 5.78 -10.89
CA ARG A 355 13.19 5.49 -10.98
C ARG A 355 13.49 4.11 -10.40
N SER A 356 14.67 3.59 -10.75
CA SER A 356 15.15 2.29 -10.31
C SER A 356 16.67 2.36 -10.23
N ILE A 357 17.25 1.78 -9.18
CA ILE A 357 18.69 1.73 -8.94
C ILE A 357 19.12 0.27 -8.92
N ILE A 358 20.22 -0.05 -9.60
CA ILE A 358 20.69 -1.44 -9.70
C ILE A 358 20.85 -2.07 -8.33
N GLY A 359 20.25 -3.24 -8.14
CA GLY A 359 20.31 -4.05 -6.92
C GLY A 359 19.44 -3.56 -5.76
N ASN A 360 18.69 -2.47 -5.94
CA ASN A 360 17.92 -1.83 -4.88
C ASN A 360 16.46 -1.64 -5.30
N ASN A 361 15.55 -2.43 -4.73
CA ASN A 361 14.11 -2.33 -5.02
C ASN A 361 13.30 -2.02 -3.77
N PRO A 362 12.21 -1.26 -3.92
CA PRO A 362 11.19 -1.20 -2.89
C PRO A 362 10.73 -2.60 -2.51
N SER A 363 10.39 -2.77 -1.23
CA SER A 363 9.90 -4.06 -0.74
C SER A 363 8.98 -3.94 0.46
N TYR A 364 8.18 -4.99 0.67
CA TYR A 364 7.24 -5.09 1.79
C TYR A 364 6.25 -3.93 1.80
N VAL A 365 5.53 -3.76 0.69
CA VAL A 365 4.55 -2.68 0.53
C VAL A 365 3.14 -3.26 0.62
N LYS A 366 2.30 -2.66 1.46
CA LYS A 366 0.90 -3.04 1.67
C LYS A 366 -0.01 -1.89 1.29
N ILE A 367 -0.94 -2.14 0.38
CA ILE A 367 -1.93 -1.20 -0.11
C ILE A 367 -3.29 -1.83 0.13
N THR A 368 -3.92 -1.49 1.25
CA THR A 368 -5.09 -2.21 1.76
C THR A 368 -6.31 -1.34 2.00
N ASN A 369 -7.48 -1.84 1.63
CA ASN A 369 -8.77 -1.22 1.98
C ASN A 369 -8.91 0.24 1.51
N ASN A 370 -8.22 0.64 0.44
CA ASN A 370 -8.24 2.00 -0.06
C ASN A 370 -9.36 2.19 -1.10
N VAL A 371 -9.75 3.45 -1.28
CA VAL A 371 -10.73 3.86 -2.28
C VAL A 371 -10.09 4.82 -3.26
N MET A 372 -10.13 4.48 -4.55
CA MET A 372 -9.65 5.32 -5.65
C MET A 372 -10.76 5.62 -6.64
N ARG A 373 -10.92 6.91 -6.98
CA ARG A 373 -11.95 7.40 -7.89
C ARG A 373 -11.34 8.31 -8.94
N ASP A 374 -11.72 8.09 -10.21
CA ASP A 374 -11.48 9.02 -11.32
C ASP A 374 -10.04 9.58 -11.34
N GLY A 375 -9.06 8.69 -11.19
CA GLY A 375 -7.65 9.07 -11.11
C GLY A 375 -7.06 9.53 -12.43
N VAL A 376 -5.78 9.90 -12.37
CA VAL A 376 -4.99 10.30 -13.53
C VAL A 376 -5.08 9.25 -14.65
N GLY A 377 -5.36 9.70 -15.87
CA GLY A 377 -5.27 8.87 -17.06
C GLY A 377 -3.81 8.63 -17.47
N MET A 378 -3.53 7.49 -18.09
CA MET A 378 -2.19 7.13 -18.55
C MET A 378 -1.57 8.17 -19.50
N ALA A 379 -0.24 8.34 -19.41
CA ALA A 379 0.50 9.20 -20.34
C ALA A 379 0.49 8.62 -21.77
N LYS A 380 0.18 9.45 -22.77
CA LYS A 380 0.21 9.04 -24.19
C LYS A 380 1.60 8.62 -24.69
N ASN A 381 2.67 9.26 -24.19
CA ASN A 381 4.03 9.07 -24.70
C ASN A 381 4.96 8.30 -23.74
N ASN A 382 4.44 7.82 -22.60
CA ASN A 382 5.21 7.08 -21.60
C ASN A 382 4.30 6.15 -20.79
N GLU A 383 3.61 5.27 -21.49
CA GLU A 383 2.56 4.40 -20.93
C GLU A 383 3.08 3.42 -19.85
N TRP A 384 4.39 3.13 -19.85
CA TRP A 384 5.04 2.27 -18.86
C TRP A 384 5.12 2.91 -17.47
N LEU A 385 5.09 4.24 -17.42
CA LEU A 385 5.02 5.01 -16.19
C LEU A 385 3.59 5.25 -15.69
N GLY A 386 2.58 4.71 -16.37
CA GLY A 386 1.18 4.98 -16.08
C GLY A 386 0.49 3.84 -15.35
N GLY A 387 0.13 4.07 -14.10
CA GLY A 387 -0.79 3.26 -13.29
C GLY A 387 -1.09 3.98 -11.97
N TRP A 388 -2.30 3.84 -11.43
CA TRP A 388 -2.61 4.42 -10.12
C TRP A 388 -1.74 3.82 -9.02
N ILE A 389 -1.35 2.55 -9.17
CA ILE A 389 -0.25 1.91 -8.46
C ILE A 389 0.75 1.47 -9.52
N HIS A 390 2.03 1.84 -9.39
CA HIS A 390 3.03 1.41 -10.36
C HIS A 390 4.44 1.22 -9.82
N PHE A 391 5.10 0.14 -10.26
CA PHE A 391 6.47 -0.18 -9.85
C PHE A 391 7.30 -0.75 -11.00
N ARG A 392 8.59 -0.39 -10.99
CA ARG A 392 9.63 -0.77 -11.97
C ARG A 392 10.52 -1.89 -11.45
N GLY A 393 9.93 -2.90 -10.81
CA GLY A 393 10.61 -3.82 -9.92
C GLY A 393 10.16 -3.58 -8.48
N ILE A 394 9.79 -4.65 -7.79
CA ILE A 394 9.30 -4.64 -6.40
C ILE A 394 9.27 -6.08 -5.86
N ASN A 395 9.56 -6.24 -4.57
CA ASN A 395 9.44 -7.54 -3.89
C ASN A 395 8.47 -7.47 -2.72
N HIS A 396 7.61 -8.46 -2.53
CA HIS A 396 6.62 -8.50 -1.43
C HIS A 396 5.65 -7.32 -1.48
N LEU A 397 4.79 -7.31 -2.50
CA LEU A 397 3.73 -6.32 -2.67
C LEU A 397 2.37 -6.96 -2.41
N GLU A 398 1.57 -6.35 -1.55
CA GLU A 398 0.19 -6.74 -1.26
C GLU A 398 -0.77 -5.61 -1.64
N ILE A 399 -1.70 -5.89 -2.55
CA ILE A 399 -2.77 -5.00 -2.97
C ILE A 399 -4.09 -5.71 -2.64
N THR A 400 -4.69 -5.38 -1.50
CA THR A 400 -5.82 -6.15 -0.97
C THR A 400 -7.02 -5.33 -0.51
N GLY A 401 -8.24 -5.74 -0.88
CA GLY A 401 -9.46 -5.11 -0.36
C GLY A 401 -9.73 -3.69 -0.91
N ASN A 402 -9.05 -3.27 -1.98
CA ASN A 402 -9.20 -1.90 -2.51
C ASN A 402 -10.35 -1.80 -3.51
N GLU A 403 -10.92 -0.60 -3.64
CA GLU A 403 -11.90 -0.28 -4.68
C GLU A 403 -11.35 0.75 -5.67
N PHE A 404 -11.20 0.33 -6.92
CA PHE A 404 -10.77 1.14 -8.05
C PHE A 404 -11.95 1.43 -8.98
N ASN A 405 -12.29 2.70 -9.19
CA ASN A 405 -13.46 3.05 -9.99
C ASN A 405 -13.21 4.27 -10.89
N ALA A 406 -13.37 4.09 -12.21
CA ALA A 406 -13.01 5.05 -13.25
C ALA A 406 -14.24 5.63 -13.98
N TYR A 407 -15.26 6.11 -13.25
CA TYR A 407 -16.51 6.65 -13.82
C TYR A 407 -16.29 7.72 -14.89
N ASN A 408 -15.42 8.69 -14.60
CA ASN A 408 -15.22 9.90 -15.39
C ASN A 408 -13.73 10.22 -15.59
N THR A 409 -12.84 9.22 -15.48
CA THR A 409 -11.41 9.45 -15.75
C THR A 409 -11.22 10.07 -17.13
N ILE A 410 -10.44 11.14 -17.19
CA ILE A 410 -10.06 11.78 -18.45
C ILE A 410 -9.00 10.89 -19.13
N GLY A 411 -9.30 10.38 -20.32
CA GLY A 411 -8.43 9.46 -21.05
C GLY A 411 -8.65 8.00 -20.63
N TYR A 412 -7.62 7.16 -20.75
CA TYR A 412 -7.68 5.75 -20.37
C TYR A 412 -6.88 5.52 -19.09
N ALA A 413 -7.48 4.80 -18.15
CA ALA A 413 -6.89 4.53 -16.83
C ALA A 413 -6.26 3.13 -16.79
N ARG A 414 -5.22 2.99 -15.98
CA ARG A 414 -4.70 1.70 -15.53
C ARG A 414 -4.64 1.73 -14.01
N ALA A 415 -5.20 0.73 -13.37
CA ALA A 415 -5.15 0.65 -11.92
C ALA A 415 -3.77 0.23 -11.44
N ILE A 416 -3.19 -0.82 -12.04
CA ILE A 416 -1.94 -1.44 -11.58
C ILE A 416 -0.97 -1.64 -12.76
N GLN A 417 0.24 -1.10 -12.66
CA GLN A 417 1.33 -1.27 -13.62
C GLN A 417 2.58 -1.81 -12.93
N LEU A 418 2.89 -3.08 -13.13
CA LEU A 418 4.08 -3.72 -12.58
C LEU A 418 4.94 -4.23 -13.72
N TYR A 419 6.21 -3.85 -13.75
CA TYR A 419 7.12 -4.35 -14.77
C TYR A 419 8.58 -4.33 -14.36
N ARG A 420 9.36 -5.24 -14.94
CA ARG A 420 10.82 -5.22 -14.81
C ARG A 420 11.40 -4.23 -15.83
N THR A 421 12.28 -3.33 -15.40
CA THR A 421 12.93 -2.37 -16.30
C THR A 421 14.40 -2.73 -16.55
N THR A 422 14.85 -2.60 -17.79
CA THR A 422 16.28 -2.68 -18.16
C THR A 422 17.01 -1.36 -17.98
N SER A 423 16.28 -0.27 -17.71
CA SER A 423 16.81 1.10 -17.65
C SER A 423 16.94 1.54 -16.20
N ASN A 424 18.11 1.29 -15.61
CA ASN A 424 18.39 1.56 -14.19
C ASN A 424 19.47 2.63 -14.02
N LEU A 425 19.45 3.31 -12.89
CA LEU A 425 20.55 4.16 -12.44
C LEU A 425 21.66 3.29 -11.84
N MET A 426 22.91 3.69 -12.06
CA MET A 426 24.07 3.04 -11.46
C MET A 426 24.28 3.51 -10.03
N MET A 427 24.69 2.61 -9.12
CA MET A 427 25.05 2.97 -7.75
C MET A 427 26.15 4.04 -7.68
N GLU A 428 27.12 4.04 -8.61
CA GLU A 428 28.17 5.06 -8.68
C GLU A 428 27.67 6.47 -9.06
N ASP A 429 26.45 6.58 -9.58
CA ASP A 429 25.88 7.83 -10.09
C ASP A 429 24.88 8.49 -9.11
N ILE A 430 24.55 7.85 -7.97
CA ILE A 430 23.48 8.30 -7.06
C ILE A 430 23.70 9.71 -6.47
N THR A 431 24.96 10.15 -6.37
CA THR A 431 25.34 11.47 -5.86
C THR A 431 25.40 12.54 -6.95
N LYS A 432 25.17 12.19 -8.22
CA LYS A 432 25.24 13.15 -9.34
C LYS A 432 23.96 13.97 -9.46
N SER A 433 24.07 15.23 -9.89
CA SER A 433 22.93 16.07 -10.27
C SER A 433 22.15 15.52 -11.48
N SER A 434 22.85 14.80 -12.34
CA SER A 434 22.33 14.18 -13.56
C SER A 434 22.89 12.76 -13.69
N PRO A 435 22.34 11.79 -12.94
CA PRO A 435 22.79 10.41 -13.00
C PRO A 435 22.49 9.80 -14.38
N ARG A 436 23.36 8.91 -14.86
CA ARG A 436 23.14 8.23 -16.15
C ARG A 436 22.17 7.07 -15.96
N ILE A 437 21.30 6.89 -16.94
CA ILE A 437 20.47 5.70 -17.08
C ILE A 437 21.23 4.71 -17.94
N THR A 438 21.45 3.51 -17.42
CA THR A 438 22.23 2.46 -18.08
C THR A 438 21.35 1.24 -18.32
N LEU A 439 21.56 0.61 -19.49
CA LEU A 439 20.98 -0.69 -19.79
C LEU A 439 21.64 -1.75 -18.91
N SER A 440 20.85 -2.47 -18.13
CA SER A 440 21.34 -3.44 -17.15
C SER A 440 20.37 -4.61 -16.99
N VAL A 441 20.82 -5.62 -16.24
CA VAL A 441 19.97 -6.74 -15.82
C VAL A 441 18.72 -6.17 -15.12
N PRO A 442 17.51 -6.57 -15.54
CA PRO A 442 16.30 -6.04 -14.95
C PRO A 442 16.17 -6.40 -13.48
N GLU A 443 15.72 -5.44 -12.68
CA GLU A 443 15.43 -5.66 -11.27
C GLU A 443 14.30 -6.69 -11.06
N PRO A 444 14.35 -7.51 -9.99
CA PRO A 444 13.32 -8.51 -9.69
C PRO A 444 11.93 -7.90 -9.48
N LEU A 445 10.92 -8.72 -9.82
CA LEU A 445 9.52 -8.44 -9.55
C LEU A 445 8.89 -9.76 -9.08
N ASP A 446 8.89 -9.96 -7.77
CA ASP A 446 8.56 -11.24 -7.15
C ASP A 446 7.62 -11.07 -5.94
N ASN A 447 6.83 -12.10 -5.66
CA ASN A 447 5.94 -12.18 -4.49
C ASN A 447 4.92 -11.02 -4.47
N VAL A 448 4.03 -11.00 -5.45
CA VAL A 448 2.98 -9.99 -5.58
C VAL A 448 1.62 -10.63 -5.38
N ILE A 449 0.82 -10.07 -4.48
CA ILE A 449 -0.56 -10.47 -4.20
C ILE A 449 -1.50 -9.33 -4.60
N ILE A 450 -2.43 -9.61 -5.51
CA ILE A 450 -3.54 -8.73 -5.89
C ILE A 450 -4.82 -9.48 -5.56
N LYS A 451 -5.43 -9.17 -4.40
CA LYS A 451 -6.50 -10.00 -3.84
C LYS A 451 -7.70 -9.20 -3.33
N ASP A 452 -8.91 -9.75 -3.47
CA ASP A 452 -10.13 -9.20 -2.85
C ASP A 452 -10.40 -7.73 -3.26
N ASN A 453 -9.93 -7.29 -4.43
CA ASN A 453 -10.14 -5.92 -4.92
C ASN A 453 -11.35 -5.84 -5.86
N VAL A 454 -11.89 -4.64 -6.00
CA VAL A 454 -13.00 -4.34 -6.89
C VAL A 454 -12.55 -3.33 -7.97
N PHE A 455 -12.71 -3.68 -9.24
CA PHE A 455 -12.37 -2.85 -10.40
C PHE A 455 -13.61 -2.51 -11.22
N LYS A 456 -13.95 -1.23 -11.30
CA LYS A 456 -15.21 -0.75 -11.87
C LYS A 456 -15.03 0.34 -12.91
N ASN A 457 -15.87 0.30 -13.95
CA ASN A 457 -16.05 1.36 -14.93
C ASN A 457 -14.80 1.75 -15.75
N PHE A 458 -13.86 0.85 -15.95
CA PHE A 458 -12.73 1.05 -16.86
C PHE A 458 -13.18 0.93 -18.33
N LYS A 459 -13.95 1.89 -18.82
CA LYS A 459 -14.68 1.84 -20.11
C LYS A 459 -13.91 2.46 -21.30
N SER A 460 -12.57 2.41 -21.27
CA SER A 460 -11.75 2.95 -22.37
C SER A 460 -11.97 2.18 -23.67
N THR A 461 -11.72 2.84 -24.81
CA THR A 461 -11.73 2.23 -26.15
C THR A 461 -10.36 1.66 -26.57
N THR A 462 -9.31 1.84 -25.77
CA THR A 462 -7.96 1.33 -26.04
C THR A 462 -7.84 -0.15 -25.74
N ASP A 463 -6.77 -0.78 -26.25
CA ASP A 463 -6.36 -2.16 -25.98
C ASP A 463 -5.56 -2.34 -24.67
N LYS A 464 -5.26 -1.24 -23.97
CA LYS A 464 -4.43 -1.24 -22.76
C LYS A 464 -5.14 -1.90 -21.59
N SER A 465 -4.38 -2.52 -20.70
CA SER A 465 -4.95 -3.26 -19.57
C SER A 465 -5.23 -2.43 -18.32
N VAL A 466 -6.16 -2.93 -17.50
CA VAL A 466 -6.45 -2.40 -16.15
C VAL A 466 -5.35 -2.82 -15.16
N ILE A 467 -4.87 -4.06 -15.27
CA ILE A 467 -3.73 -4.63 -14.56
C ILE A 467 -2.71 -5.11 -15.59
N ASN A 468 -1.48 -4.62 -15.49
CA ASN A 468 -0.38 -5.04 -16.35
C ASN A 468 0.79 -5.58 -15.52
N VAL A 469 1.30 -6.77 -15.86
CA VAL A 469 2.42 -7.42 -15.18
C VAL A 469 3.43 -7.96 -16.19
N ASN A 470 4.54 -7.26 -16.41
CA ASN A 470 5.48 -7.63 -17.49
C ASN A 470 6.90 -7.88 -16.99
N GLY A 471 7.45 -9.03 -17.35
CA GLY A 471 8.89 -9.28 -17.26
C GLY A 471 9.68 -8.48 -18.29
N ALA A 472 10.94 -8.82 -18.47
CA ALA A 472 11.82 -8.12 -19.41
C ALA A 472 12.73 -9.11 -20.15
N ARG A 473 13.22 -8.69 -21.32
CA ARG A 473 14.27 -9.40 -22.06
C ARG A 473 15.53 -8.56 -22.07
N PHE A 474 16.64 -9.17 -21.72
CA PHE A 474 17.93 -8.49 -21.71
C PHE A 474 19.03 -9.47 -22.07
N ASP A 475 19.90 -9.08 -22.99
CA ASP A 475 21.06 -9.87 -23.43
C ASP A 475 20.70 -11.32 -23.81
N GLY A 476 19.65 -11.47 -24.64
CA GLY A 476 19.17 -12.78 -25.11
C GLY A 476 18.50 -13.67 -24.06
N LYS A 477 18.28 -13.16 -22.83
CA LYS A 477 17.66 -13.90 -21.73
C LYS A 477 16.30 -13.31 -21.33
N ASP A 478 15.39 -14.20 -20.95
CA ASP A 478 14.09 -13.85 -20.39
C ASP A 478 14.18 -13.70 -18.86
N TYR A 479 13.72 -12.55 -18.37
CA TYR A 479 13.66 -12.21 -16.95
C TYR A 479 12.20 -12.16 -16.51
N PHE A 480 11.76 -13.24 -15.87
CA PHE A 480 10.36 -13.44 -15.51
C PHE A 480 9.94 -12.62 -14.27
N CYS A 481 8.68 -12.20 -14.23
CA CYS A 481 7.97 -11.88 -12.98
C CYS A 481 7.56 -13.19 -12.30
N ARG A 482 7.77 -13.34 -10.99
CA ARG A 482 7.52 -14.63 -10.30
C ARG A 482 6.59 -14.52 -9.11
N PHE A 483 5.85 -15.61 -8.83
CA PHE A 483 4.99 -15.70 -7.65
C PHE A 483 3.95 -14.57 -7.61
N ILE A 484 3.29 -14.37 -8.76
CA ILE A 484 2.23 -13.39 -8.92
C ILE A 484 0.90 -14.09 -8.67
N GLN A 485 0.16 -13.63 -7.66
CA GLN A 485 -1.16 -14.13 -7.32
C GLN A 485 -2.20 -13.04 -7.58
N ILE A 486 -3.14 -13.32 -8.49
CA ILE A 486 -4.30 -12.46 -8.73
C ILE A 486 -5.55 -13.27 -8.39
N SER A 487 -6.14 -13.03 -7.21
CA SER A 487 -7.21 -13.89 -6.72
C SER A 487 -8.40 -13.17 -6.08
N ASN A 488 -9.60 -13.74 -6.17
CA ASN A 488 -10.80 -13.20 -5.53
C ASN A 488 -11.13 -11.74 -5.90
N ASN A 489 -10.66 -11.24 -7.04
CA ASN A 489 -10.99 -9.88 -7.47
C ASN A 489 -12.32 -9.87 -8.22
N ASN A 490 -13.04 -8.76 -8.12
CA ASN A 490 -14.29 -8.52 -8.82
C ASN A 490 -14.13 -7.42 -9.87
N PHE A 491 -14.45 -7.73 -11.13
CA PHE A 491 -14.37 -6.81 -12.26
C PHE A 491 -15.77 -6.55 -12.83
N GLU A 492 -16.26 -5.32 -12.73
CA GLU A 492 -17.63 -4.98 -13.12
C GLU A 492 -17.70 -3.77 -14.06
N TRP A 493 -18.46 -3.92 -15.15
CA TRP A 493 -18.78 -2.84 -16.08
C TRP A 493 -17.54 -2.18 -16.72
N ASN A 494 -16.52 -2.97 -17.04
CA ASN A 494 -15.26 -2.51 -17.64
C ASN A 494 -15.26 -2.62 -19.18
N ALA A 495 -16.43 -2.67 -19.80
CA ALA A 495 -16.59 -2.56 -21.25
C ALA A 495 -17.43 -1.32 -21.61
N PRO A 496 -17.08 -0.59 -22.69
CA PRO A 496 -17.89 0.53 -23.17
C PRO A 496 -19.25 0.03 -23.71
N SER A 497 -20.30 0.85 -23.52
CA SER A 497 -21.71 0.54 -23.82
C SER A 497 -21.99 0.22 -25.29
N ASN A 498 -21.13 0.65 -26.20
CA ASN A 498 -21.36 0.56 -27.65
C ASN A 498 -20.64 -0.64 -28.31
N SER A 499 -20.09 -1.56 -27.50
CA SER A 499 -19.18 -2.63 -27.98
C SER A 499 -19.86 -3.87 -28.56
N VAL A 500 -21.20 -3.94 -28.58
CA VAL A 500 -21.94 -5.13 -29.07
C VAL A 500 -21.67 -5.43 -30.55
N THR A 501 -21.14 -4.46 -31.31
CA THR A 501 -20.82 -4.60 -32.74
C THR A 501 -19.34 -4.39 -33.09
N ALA A 502 -18.48 -4.10 -32.10
CA ALA A 502 -17.06 -3.83 -32.31
C ALA A 502 -16.19 -4.72 -31.42
N ASN A 503 -15.95 -5.96 -31.87
CA ASN A 503 -15.15 -6.99 -31.20
C ASN A 503 -13.73 -6.55 -30.78
N ASN A 504 -13.24 -5.39 -31.24
CA ASN A 504 -11.88 -4.92 -30.99
C ASN A 504 -11.76 -3.76 -29.98
N VAL A 505 -12.86 -3.19 -29.47
CA VAL A 505 -12.82 -1.95 -28.67
C VAL A 505 -13.04 -2.22 -27.19
N GLY A 506 -12.08 -1.84 -26.34
CA GLY A 506 -12.15 -2.06 -24.88
C GLY A 506 -10.84 -2.53 -24.26
N GLN A 507 -10.65 -2.26 -22.97
CA GLN A 507 -9.47 -2.69 -22.22
C GLN A 507 -9.54 -4.19 -21.88
N THR A 508 -8.42 -4.90 -22.04
CA THR A 508 -8.22 -6.20 -21.40
C THR A 508 -8.09 -5.99 -19.89
N LEU A 509 -8.67 -6.84 -19.05
CA LEU A 509 -8.57 -6.60 -17.60
C LEU A 509 -7.14 -6.87 -17.10
N ILE A 510 -6.56 -8.01 -17.48
CA ILE A 510 -5.23 -8.42 -17.06
C ILE A 510 -4.37 -8.73 -18.30
N THR A 511 -3.21 -8.07 -18.42
CA THR A 511 -2.16 -8.50 -19.36
C THR A 511 -0.93 -8.91 -18.58
N ALA A 512 -0.33 -10.04 -18.97
CA ALA A 512 0.95 -10.45 -18.40
C ALA A 512 1.88 -11.07 -19.43
N GLU A 513 3.09 -10.55 -19.54
CA GLU A 513 4.16 -11.10 -20.38
C GLU A 513 5.33 -11.58 -19.51
N LEU A 514 5.93 -12.73 -19.85
CA LEU A 514 7.06 -13.30 -19.10
C LEU A 514 6.73 -13.48 -17.61
N MET A 515 5.57 -14.05 -17.30
CA MET A 515 5.17 -14.41 -15.94
C MET A 515 5.47 -15.89 -15.66
N ARG A 516 5.93 -16.21 -14.44
CA ARG A 516 6.27 -17.59 -14.07
C ARG A 516 5.90 -17.98 -12.64
N HIS A 517 5.46 -19.23 -12.45
CA HIS A 517 5.05 -19.76 -11.13
C HIS A 517 4.00 -18.87 -10.47
N SER A 518 2.92 -18.63 -11.20
CA SER A 518 1.91 -17.62 -10.88
C SER A 518 0.50 -18.17 -11.06
N SER A 519 -0.49 -17.51 -10.43
CA SER A 519 -1.87 -17.97 -10.42
C SER A 519 -2.86 -16.82 -10.55
N VAL A 520 -3.89 -17.03 -11.36
CA VAL A 520 -5.04 -16.14 -11.54
C VAL A 520 -6.30 -16.95 -11.24
N VAL A 521 -6.78 -16.84 -9.99
CA VAL A 521 -7.76 -17.80 -9.45
C VAL A 521 -8.96 -17.14 -8.78
N ASP A 522 -10.14 -17.76 -8.86
CA ASP A 522 -11.33 -17.34 -8.10
C ASP A 522 -11.79 -15.89 -8.37
N ASN A 523 -11.45 -15.32 -9.53
CA ASN A 523 -11.89 -13.97 -9.89
C ASN A 523 -13.29 -14.01 -10.52
N ALA A 524 -14.09 -12.98 -10.23
CA ALA A 524 -15.40 -12.77 -10.85
C ALA A 524 -15.32 -11.60 -11.83
N CYS A 525 -15.87 -11.79 -13.03
CA CYS A 525 -15.84 -10.79 -14.07
C CYS A 525 -17.18 -10.70 -14.79
N ARG A 526 -17.77 -9.50 -14.81
CA ARG A 526 -19.07 -9.23 -15.42
C ARG A 526 -19.04 -7.99 -16.31
N ILE A 527 -19.59 -8.12 -17.52
CA ILE A 527 -19.72 -7.01 -18.50
C ILE A 527 -18.36 -6.33 -18.73
N SER A 528 -17.41 -7.13 -19.24
CA SER A 528 -16.04 -6.70 -19.55
C SER A 528 -15.62 -7.26 -20.92
N LYS A 529 -14.50 -6.79 -21.50
CA LYS A 529 -14.06 -7.25 -22.83
C LYS A 529 -13.37 -8.61 -22.79
N THR A 530 -12.11 -8.63 -22.39
CA THR A 530 -11.24 -9.81 -22.25
C THR A 530 -10.80 -9.86 -20.79
N PHE A 531 -10.88 -11.02 -20.14
CA PHE A 531 -10.43 -11.12 -18.75
C PHE A 531 -8.90 -11.12 -18.68
N ILE A 532 -8.25 -12.05 -19.37
CA ILE A 532 -6.79 -12.16 -19.31
C ILE A 532 -6.17 -12.47 -20.66
N GLU A 533 -5.04 -11.82 -20.91
CA GLU A 533 -4.12 -12.14 -21.99
C GLU A 533 -2.72 -12.39 -21.41
N ILE A 534 -2.18 -13.58 -21.65
CA ILE A 534 -0.81 -13.92 -21.26
C ILE A 534 0.07 -14.24 -22.47
N GLY A 535 1.36 -13.94 -22.36
CA GLY A 535 2.34 -14.35 -23.36
C GLY A 535 3.74 -14.61 -22.85
N ASP A 536 4.38 -15.61 -23.46
CA ASP A 536 5.70 -16.11 -23.07
C ASP A 536 5.79 -16.50 -21.59
N CYS A 537 4.69 -17.02 -21.05
CA CYS A 537 4.55 -17.38 -19.65
C CYS A 537 4.89 -18.85 -19.40
N ASN A 538 5.26 -19.18 -18.16
CA ASN A 538 5.64 -20.54 -17.77
C ASN A 538 5.02 -20.92 -16.40
N SER A 539 4.37 -22.07 -16.27
CA SER A 539 3.82 -22.52 -14.99
C SER A 539 2.80 -21.52 -14.44
N VAL A 540 1.77 -21.23 -15.24
CA VAL A 540 0.70 -20.29 -14.90
C VAL A 540 -0.64 -21.01 -14.81
N ALA A 541 -1.34 -20.83 -13.69
CA ALA A 541 -2.68 -21.34 -13.48
C ALA A 541 -3.73 -20.24 -13.65
N ILE A 542 -4.78 -20.49 -14.45
CA ILE A 542 -5.94 -19.61 -14.65
C ILE A 542 -7.18 -20.44 -14.33
N ASN A 543 -7.50 -20.57 -13.04
CA ASN A 543 -8.46 -21.58 -12.57
C ASN A 543 -9.61 -20.97 -11.78
N SER A 544 -10.78 -21.62 -11.79
CA SER A 544 -11.91 -21.26 -10.92
C SER A 544 -12.44 -19.83 -11.09
N ASN A 545 -12.18 -19.19 -12.24
CA ASN A 545 -12.69 -17.86 -12.52
C ASN A 545 -14.11 -17.93 -13.10
N ASN A 546 -14.93 -16.92 -12.80
CA ASN A 546 -16.30 -16.80 -13.29
C ASN A 546 -16.43 -15.61 -14.26
N PHE A 547 -16.91 -15.90 -15.48
CA PHE A 547 -17.07 -14.94 -16.56
C PHE A 547 -18.55 -14.81 -16.94
N GLU A 548 -19.09 -13.61 -16.86
CA GLU A 548 -20.48 -13.33 -17.22
C GLU A 548 -20.57 -12.16 -18.22
N GLN A 549 -21.24 -12.39 -19.35
CA GLN A 549 -21.51 -11.36 -20.36
C GLN A 549 -20.25 -10.69 -20.92
N MET A 550 -19.19 -11.47 -21.13
CA MET A 550 -17.95 -10.99 -21.72
C MET A 550 -18.14 -10.63 -23.19
N LYS A 551 -17.53 -9.53 -23.62
CA LYS A 551 -17.72 -8.96 -24.97
C LYS A 551 -16.74 -9.51 -26.00
N HIS A 552 -15.71 -10.22 -25.57
CA HIS A 552 -14.69 -10.83 -26.42
C HIS A 552 -14.27 -12.19 -25.83
N THR A 553 -13.14 -12.74 -26.29
CA THR A 553 -12.48 -13.91 -25.71
C THR A 553 -12.17 -13.70 -24.24
N ASN A 554 -12.58 -14.63 -23.37
CA ASN A 554 -12.32 -14.52 -21.94
C ASN A 554 -10.83 -14.67 -21.64
N ILE A 555 -10.20 -15.71 -22.17
CA ILE A 555 -8.79 -16.07 -21.91
C ILE A 555 -8.02 -16.17 -23.23
N ILE A 556 -6.92 -15.43 -23.31
CA ILE A 556 -5.99 -15.43 -24.45
C ILE A 556 -4.62 -15.89 -23.96
N VAL A 557 -4.05 -16.92 -24.61
CA VAL A 557 -2.68 -17.41 -24.37
C VAL A 557 -1.92 -17.32 -25.68
N SER A 558 -1.10 -16.28 -25.87
CA SER A 558 -0.44 -16.01 -27.14
C SER A 558 1.05 -15.75 -27.00
N SER A 559 1.84 -15.95 -28.04
CA SER A 559 3.20 -15.41 -28.10
C SER A 559 3.39 -14.60 -29.39
N THR A 560 3.56 -13.28 -29.27
CA THR A 560 3.64 -12.36 -30.41
C THR A 560 4.98 -12.39 -31.16
N LYS A 561 6.01 -13.06 -30.64
CA LYS A 561 7.35 -13.14 -31.27
C LYS A 561 7.62 -14.54 -31.77
N LYS A 562 8.19 -14.66 -32.98
CA LYS A 562 8.56 -15.93 -33.65
C LYS A 562 9.47 -16.87 -32.81
N GLN A 563 9.96 -16.44 -31.64
CA GLN A 563 10.86 -17.18 -30.75
C GLN A 563 10.25 -17.55 -29.38
N GLY A 564 9.07 -17.01 -29.02
CA GLY A 564 8.44 -17.20 -27.71
C GLY A 564 7.56 -18.45 -27.62
N LEU A 565 7.36 -19.01 -26.42
CA LEU A 565 6.49 -20.18 -26.22
C LEU A 565 5.94 -20.19 -24.78
N ASN A 566 4.62 -20.26 -24.66
CA ASN A 566 3.94 -20.48 -23.38
C ASN A 566 4.15 -21.94 -22.92
N ARG A 567 4.36 -22.17 -21.63
CA ARG A 567 4.66 -23.50 -21.09
C ARG A 567 3.91 -23.82 -19.81
N LEU A 568 3.46 -25.06 -19.65
CA LEU A 568 2.86 -25.54 -18.39
C LEU A 568 1.71 -24.63 -17.93
N ILE A 569 0.72 -24.45 -18.80
CA ILE A 569 -0.44 -23.60 -18.54
C ILE A 569 -1.61 -24.47 -18.09
N SER A 570 -2.31 -24.10 -17.01
CA SER A 570 -3.56 -24.75 -16.61
C SER A 570 -4.73 -23.78 -16.70
N ILE A 571 -5.83 -24.21 -17.31
CA ILE A 571 -7.07 -23.45 -17.44
C ILE A 571 -8.19 -24.38 -17.00
N ASN A 572 -8.41 -24.45 -15.68
CA ASN A 572 -9.28 -25.46 -15.09
C ASN A 572 -10.42 -24.87 -14.27
N ASP A 573 -11.55 -25.57 -14.24
CA ASP A 573 -12.67 -25.27 -13.34
C ASP A 573 -13.27 -23.86 -13.51
N ASN A 574 -13.07 -23.21 -14.66
CA ASN A 574 -13.63 -21.89 -14.93
C ASN A 574 -15.09 -22.00 -15.41
N ARG A 575 -15.88 -20.97 -15.13
CA ARG A 575 -17.25 -20.83 -15.61
C ARG A 575 -17.38 -19.66 -16.56
N SER A 576 -18.05 -19.86 -17.69
CA SER A 576 -18.38 -18.82 -18.66
C SER A 576 -19.85 -18.87 -19.03
N LEU A 577 -20.54 -17.75 -18.89
CA LEU A 577 -21.95 -17.58 -19.21
C LEU A 577 -22.15 -16.37 -20.13
N ASN A 578 -22.87 -16.57 -21.23
CA ASN A 578 -23.27 -15.50 -22.16
C ASN A 578 -22.10 -14.66 -22.71
N SER A 579 -20.97 -15.29 -22.96
CA SER A 579 -19.75 -14.67 -23.51
C SER A 579 -19.64 -14.88 -25.03
N THR A 580 -18.65 -14.26 -25.69
CA THR A 580 -18.43 -14.48 -27.14
C THR A 580 -17.59 -15.73 -27.41
N THR A 581 -16.39 -15.82 -26.79
CA THR A 581 -15.43 -16.93 -26.94
C THR A 581 -14.84 -17.22 -25.57
N PHE A 582 -14.66 -18.51 -25.22
CA PHE A 582 -14.07 -18.85 -23.93
C PHE A 582 -12.55 -18.75 -23.95
N LEU A 583 -11.90 -19.47 -24.87
CA LEU A 583 -10.44 -19.59 -24.88
C LEU A 583 -9.88 -19.55 -26.29
N TRP A 584 -8.83 -18.75 -26.47
CA TRP A 584 -7.95 -18.83 -27.64
C TRP A 584 -6.49 -18.99 -27.21
N PHE A 585 -5.77 -19.87 -27.88
CA PHE A 585 -4.34 -20.07 -27.60
C PHE A 585 -3.50 -20.40 -28.84
N ASP A 586 -2.25 -19.96 -28.83
CA ASP A 586 -1.23 -20.33 -29.80
C ASP A 586 0.10 -20.60 -29.09
N ARG A 587 1.09 -21.12 -29.84
CA ARG A 587 2.50 -21.21 -29.41
C ARG A 587 2.66 -21.65 -27.95
N THR A 588 2.09 -22.82 -27.65
CA THR A 588 2.00 -23.33 -26.28
C THR A 588 2.47 -24.79 -26.21
N ASP A 589 3.34 -25.12 -25.25
CA ASP A 589 3.74 -26.49 -24.92
C ASP A 589 3.25 -26.87 -23.53
N ALA A 590 2.51 -27.96 -23.44
CA ALA A 590 1.85 -28.45 -22.22
C ALA A 590 0.82 -27.45 -21.67
N ILE A 591 -0.41 -27.54 -22.20
CA ILE A 591 -1.58 -26.84 -21.70
C ILE A 591 -2.67 -27.83 -21.29
N SER A 592 -3.21 -27.67 -20.08
CA SER A 592 -4.35 -28.43 -19.56
C SER A 592 -5.59 -27.55 -19.53
N ILE A 593 -6.68 -28.01 -20.13
CA ILE A 593 -7.97 -27.33 -20.18
C ILE A 593 -9.02 -28.31 -19.65
N ALA A 594 -9.29 -28.25 -18.34
CA ALA A 594 -10.07 -29.27 -17.64
C ALA A 594 -11.30 -28.71 -16.92
N ASN A 595 -12.40 -29.46 -16.90
CA ASN A 595 -13.55 -29.21 -16.02
C ASN A 595 -14.20 -27.81 -16.17
N ASN A 596 -14.01 -27.12 -17.30
CA ASN A 596 -14.60 -25.81 -17.51
C ASN A 596 -16.08 -25.95 -17.91
N GLN A 597 -16.91 -25.00 -17.45
CA GLN A 597 -18.33 -24.92 -17.77
C GLN A 597 -18.59 -23.69 -18.63
N VAL A 598 -18.94 -23.89 -19.90
CA VAL A 598 -19.21 -22.82 -20.86
C VAL A 598 -20.64 -22.95 -21.36
N SER A 599 -21.44 -21.91 -21.15
CA SER A 599 -22.88 -21.93 -21.47
C SER A 599 -23.35 -20.61 -22.10
N GLY A 600 -24.33 -20.71 -23.00
CA GLY A 600 -25.11 -19.58 -23.49
C GLY A 600 -24.33 -18.58 -24.35
N LEU A 601 -23.22 -18.98 -24.99
CA LEU A 601 -22.42 -18.07 -25.84
C LEU A 601 -23.29 -17.45 -26.95
N VAL A 602 -23.09 -16.15 -27.19
CA VAL A 602 -23.91 -15.34 -28.11
C VAL A 602 -23.03 -14.61 -29.13
N GLY A 603 -23.33 -14.77 -30.42
CA GLY A 603 -22.87 -13.87 -31.49
C GLY A 603 -21.75 -14.39 -32.41
N ILE A 604 -21.89 -14.05 -33.70
CA ILE A 604 -20.87 -14.31 -34.73
C ILE A 604 -19.81 -13.21 -34.63
N GLY A 605 -18.61 -13.54 -34.16
CA GLY A 605 -17.48 -12.61 -34.30
C GLY A 605 -17.20 -12.32 -35.78
N ASN A 606 -17.06 -11.04 -36.16
CA ASN A 606 -16.70 -10.58 -37.52
C ASN A 606 -15.37 -11.15 -38.09
N THR A 607 -14.66 -12.00 -37.34
CA THR A 607 -13.37 -12.61 -37.69
C THR A 607 -13.46 -14.05 -38.20
N GLY A 608 -14.66 -14.66 -38.31
CA GLY A 608 -14.79 -16.02 -38.85
C GLY A 608 -14.25 -17.13 -37.93
N LEU A 609 -14.05 -16.83 -36.64
CA LEU A 609 -13.68 -17.78 -35.59
C LEU A 609 -14.87 -17.98 -34.63
N SER A 610 -15.91 -18.66 -35.10
CA SER A 610 -16.99 -19.15 -34.25
C SER A 610 -16.48 -20.39 -33.52
N SER A 611 -15.70 -20.26 -32.45
CA SER A 611 -15.17 -21.42 -31.71
C SER A 611 -15.15 -21.16 -30.21
N VAL A 612 -15.54 -22.15 -29.40
CA VAL A 612 -15.54 -22.00 -27.93
C VAL A 612 -14.13 -22.08 -27.38
N ILE A 613 -13.41 -23.13 -27.76
CA ILE A 613 -11.98 -23.31 -27.51
C ILE A 613 -11.28 -23.36 -28.87
N ALA A 614 -10.31 -22.47 -29.08
CA ALA A 614 -9.61 -22.34 -30.35
C ALA A 614 -8.09 -22.36 -30.17
N ALA A 615 -7.41 -23.10 -31.06
CA ALA A 615 -5.96 -23.09 -31.19
C ALA A 615 -5.46 -22.85 -32.61
N SER A 616 -4.34 -22.16 -32.70
CA SER A 616 -3.59 -21.89 -33.94
C SER A 616 -2.08 -22.06 -33.78
N GLU A 617 -1.37 -22.02 -34.91
CA GLU A 617 0.10 -22.13 -35.01
C GLU A 617 0.72 -23.42 -34.44
N GLU A 618 1.58 -23.32 -33.43
CA GLU A 618 2.30 -24.45 -32.84
C GLU A 618 1.77 -24.75 -31.43
N VAL A 619 1.12 -25.89 -31.23
CA VAL A 619 0.59 -26.30 -29.93
C VAL A 619 0.93 -27.76 -29.63
N TYR A 620 1.64 -27.97 -28.51
CA TYR A 620 2.17 -29.28 -28.14
C TYR A 620 1.63 -29.74 -26.79
N LYS A 621 1.41 -31.06 -26.66
CA LYS A 621 0.96 -31.71 -25.41
C LYS A 621 -0.29 -31.03 -24.84
N VAL A 622 -1.28 -30.81 -25.70
CA VAL A 622 -2.56 -30.20 -25.33
C VAL A 622 -3.46 -31.25 -24.70
N MET A 623 -4.00 -30.98 -23.52
CA MET A 623 -5.00 -31.83 -22.85
C MET A 623 -6.30 -31.05 -22.71
N ILE A 624 -7.38 -31.52 -23.34
CA ILE A 624 -8.72 -30.93 -23.22
C ILE A 624 -9.65 -32.00 -22.67
N ASN A 625 -10.04 -31.90 -21.41
CA ASN A 625 -10.82 -32.95 -20.76
C ASN A 625 -11.98 -32.48 -19.88
N ASN A 626 -13.06 -33.25 -19.89
CA ASN A 626 -14.19 -33.07 -18.98
C ASN A 626 -14.81 -31.67 -18.98
N ASN A 627 -14.73 -30.95 -20.10
CA ASN A 627 -15.38 -29.64 -20.23
C ASN A 627 -16.84 -29.82 -20.64
N SER A 628 -17.72 -28.95 -20.12
CA SER A 628 -19.12 -28.84 -20.54
C SER A 628 -19.27 -27.60 -21.42
N ILE A 629 -19.63 -27.79 -22.67
CA ILE A 629 -19.78 -26.74 -23.67
C ILE A 629 -21.21 -26.79 -24.20
N ASP A 630 -21.96 -25.72 -23.98
CA ASP A 630 -23.32 -25.55 -24.48
C ASP A 630 -23.48 -24.14 -25.07
N VAL A 631 -23.68 -24.06 -26.38
CA VAL A 631 -23.78 -22.77 -27.09
C VAL A 631 -25.23 -22.47 -27.45
N LYS A 632 -25.61 -21.18 -27.46
CA LYS A 632 -26.98 -20.80 -27.82
C LYS A 632 -27.18 -20.74 -29.33
N ASP A 633 -26.14 -20.36 -30.07
CA ASP A 633 -26.18 -20.20 -31.52
C ASP A 633 -25.48 -21.37 -32.22
N LYS A 634 -26.15 -21.99 -33.20
CA LYS A 634 -25.60 -23.13 -33.98
C LYS A 634 -24.39 -22.86 -34.90
N PRO A 635 -23.88 -21.64 -35.20
CA PRO A 635 -22.71 -21.51 -36.08
C PRO A 635 -21.35 -21.72 -35.38
N TYR A 636 -21.32 -21.98 -34.06
CA TYR A 636 -20.08 -22.20 -33.30
C TYR A 636 -19.49 -23.58 -33.53
N ILE A 637 -18.17 -23.70 -33.43
CA ILE A 637 -17.43 -24.96 -33.30
C ILE A 637 -17.12 -25.14 -31.81
N GLY A 638 -17.35 -26.32 -31.24
CA GLY A 638 -17.02 -26.58 -29.83
C GLY A 638 -15.51 -26.40 -29.58
N ILE A 639 -14.72 -27.32 -30.14
CA ILE A 639 -13.25 -27.33 -30.01
C ILE A 639 -12.62 -27.27 -31.40
N ARG A 640 -11.77 -26.27 -31.65
CA ARG A 640 -11.08 -26.08 -32.93
C ARG A 640 -9.56 -26.05 -32.75
N LEU A 641 -8.85 -27.04 -33.29
CA LEU A 641 -7.39 -27.11 -33.26
C LEU A 641 -6.79 -27.04 -34.68
N THR A 642 -6.39 -25.85 -35.11
CA THR A 642 -5.95 -25.60 -36.49
C THR A 642 -4.48 -25.22 -36.65
N GLY A 643 -3.66 -25.51 -35.64
CA GLY A 643 -2.22 -25.31 -35.71
C GLY A 643 -1.53 -26.20 -36.74
N GLU A 644 -0.46 -25.69 -37.36
CA GLU A 644 0.39 -26.44 -38.30
C GLU A 644 1.08 -27.62 -37.64
N LYS A 645 1.44 -27.46 -36.36
CA LYS A 645 2.00 -28.52 -35.49
C LYS A 645 1.11 -28.64 -34.27
N THR A 646 0.27 -29.67 -34.25
CA THR A 646 -0.69 -29.89 -33.16
C THR A 646 -0.65 -31.33 -32.69
N ASN A 647 -0.46 -31.54 -31.39
CA ASN A 647 -0.63 -32.83 -30.73
C ASN A 647 -1.45 -32.67 -29.44
N ALA A 648 -2.59 -33.36 -29.41
CA ALA A 648 -3.62 -33.15 -28.40
C ALA A 648 -4.34 -34.44 -28.01
N VAL A 649 -4.81 -34.50 -26.75
CA VAL A 649 -5.80 -35.48 -26.28
C VAL A 649 -7.07 -34.71 -25.91
N ILE A 650 -8.19 -35.09 -26.53
CA ILE A 650 -9.52 -34.52 -26.28
C ILE A 650 -10.41 -35.62 -25.73
N GLN A 651 -10.76 -35.56 -24.44
CA GLN A 651 -11.46 -36.67 -23.78
C GLN A 651 -12.54 -36.27 -22.78
N GLY A 652 -13.65 -37.02 -22.75
CA GLY A 652 -14.67 -36.85 -21.70
C GLY A 652 -15.45 -35.53 -21.77
N ASN A 653 -15.37 -34.79 -22.87
CA ASN A 653 -16.07 -33.51 -22.99
C ASN A 653 -17.54 -33.73 -23.36
N ILE A 654 -18.39 -32.84 -22.85
CA ILE A 654 -19.81 -32.73 -23.19
C ILE A 654 -19.96 -31.51 -24.09
N ILE A 655 -20.42 -31.68 -25.32
CA ILE A 655 -20.53 -30.59 -26.32
C ILE A 655 -21.92 -30.60 -26.94
N ALA A 656 -22.66 -29.52 -26.76
CA ALA A 656 -24.04 -29.40 -27.21
C ALA A 656 -24.26 -28.17 -28.09
N ASN A 657 -25.23 -28.28 -29.00
CA ASN A 657 -25.78 -27.18 -29.81
C ASN A 657 -24.77 -26.49 -30.75
N THR A 658 -23.67 -27.15 -31.15
CA THR A 658 -22.64 -26.57 -32.02
C THR A 658 -22.80 -26.96 -33.50
N LYS A 659 -22.19 -26.19 -34.43
CA LYS A 659 -22.08 -26.53 -35.86
C LYS A 659 -21.21 -27.76 -36.09
N ASN A 660 -20.08 -27.80 -35.39
CA ASN A 660 -19.12 -28.89 -35.40
C ASN A 660 -18.59 -29.03 -33.97
N ASP A 661 -18.73 -30.20 -33.37
CA ASP A 661 -18.33 -30.36 -31.97
C ASP A 661 -16.81 -30.26 -31.80
N ILE A 662 -16.07 -30.92 -32.70
CA ILE A 662 -14.62 -30.97 -32.70
C ILE A 662 -14.11 -30.86 -34.14
N ALA A 663 -13.18 -29.93 -34.39
CA ALA A 663 -12.55 -29.74 -35.70
C ALA A 663 -11.03 -29.59 -35.56
N PHE A 664 -10.26 -30.30 -36.40
CA PHE A 664 -8.80 -30.18 -36.44
C PHE A 664 -8.25 -30.30 -37.86
N ARG A 665 -7.05 -29.76 -38.10
CA ARG A 665 -6.34 -29.93 -39.39
C ARG A 665 -5.91 -31.38 -39.58
N SER A 666 -5.88 -31.86 -40.83
CA SER A 666 -5.48 -33.24 -41.17
C SER A 666 -4.05 -33.60 -40.76
N THR A 667 -3.16 -32.60 -40.60
CA THR A 667 -1.78 -32.78 -40.14
C THR A 667 -1.63 -32.83 -38.63
N ALA A 668 -2.72 -32.69 -37.86
CA ALA A 668 -2.70 -32.74 -36.41
C ALA A 668 -2.71 -34.19 -35.88
N HIS A 669 -1.92 -34.48 -34.85
CA HIS A 669 -1.93 -35.75 -34.13
C HIS A 669 -2.87 -35.66 -32.92
N VAL A 670 -4.16 -35.88 -33.15
CA VAL A 670 -5.20 -35.74 -32.13
C VAL A 670 -5.80 -37.09 -31.76
N LEU A 671 -5.79 -37.44 -30.47
CA LEU A 671 -6.58 -38.53 -29.92
C LEU A 671 -7.88 -37.96 -29.34
N SER A 672 -9.02 -38.32 -29.92
CA SER A 672 -10.36 -37.91 -29.44
C SER A 672 -11.14 -39.14 -28.97
N VAL A 673 -11.48 -39.22 -27.68
CA VAL A 673 -12.13 -40.39 -27.07
C VAL A 673 -13.19 -40.00 -26.05
N ASN A 674 -14.28 -40.77 -25.96
CA ASN A 674 -15.31 -40.59 -24.93
C ASN A 674 -15.91 -39.17 -24.82
N ASN A 675 -16.03 -38.45 -25.94
CA ASN A 675 -16.72 -37.16 -25.98
C ASN A 675 -18.20 -37.39 -26.29
N TRP A 676 -19.09 -36.75 -25.54
CA TRP A 676 -20.55 -36.84 -25.73
C TRP A 676 -21.03 -35.58 -26.44
N THR A 677 -21.73 -35.78 -27.57
CA THR A 677 -22.23 -34.67 -28.37
C THR A 677 -23.70 -34.83 -28.72
N TRP A 678 -24.45 -33.72 -28.74
CA TRP A 678 -25.87 -33.70 -29.14
C TRP A 678 -26.32 -32.32 -29.62
N ASP A 679 -27.50 -32.30 -30.25
CA ASP A 679 -28.05 -31.18 -31.03
C ASP A 679 -29.15 -30.36 -30.35
#